data_AF-A0A7M2QMA8-F1
#
_entry.id   AF-A0A7M2QMA8-F1
#
_cell.length_a   1.000
_cell.length_b   1.000
_cell.length_c   1.000
_cell.angle_alpha   90.00
_cell.angle_beta   90.00
_cell.angle_gamma   90.00
#
_symmetry.space_group_name_H-M   'P 1'
#
loop_
_entity.id
_entity.type
_entity.pdbx_description
1 polymer ?
#
loop_
_entity_poly.entity_id
_entity_poly.type
_entity_poly.pdbx_seq_one_letter_code
_entity_poly.pdbx_strand_id
1 'polypeptide(L)'
;MKLSGSYSSIARGVSQQVAAQRLDGQHAEQTNLVSDPVIGLVRRRGSEYRMHQFISYGSLAGFPDYLKSMRSFDFRKTGVQYTLLYPTEARVAAGAEHMICYNKETKAFLPIVPTTQFARDCLGAGINKVTQVGDLLIMAVKNTKTTYSNTGDMVSNNPYGVLWIRAGAYQRTYRVTARMDDNSTRVAEFTTPSASYPGVLDTSDIAYDNPNYTKLVNDRVNAYNSAVTAWMTTAANQIRPAYIAAQLASAIATWGGTGVHVFEDNHVGFDNPHVVSISFTDGGDGTTVKSVWREVNKVEDLPYGAPDGKTVTIRPNDGDDVFYMRAHVTNGGWGKATWREAPQLITTPVFMFLIATVSAGTLVVSTDPTSLNAATGMSVPQFSPRIAGDVNTSPMPNFLDKEVTYVGNFQDRLVVISGSIINMSRTGDYFNFFRTSVLTVKDDDPVEVYALGADDDIIRHSVFFDKSMVLFGERQQYTIDGRVPITPGTTTVIQSSAHEDATDAAPVSRGELVFFAKRREELTKINQIEVGDVQDTSRVTEVSLQLYDYIGGKPVQLLAVTNPDMLLVRSTKDYNSIVTFRYLDRGPERLLDSWSRWTYNPKLGPIIGMSSYEDQIILFHHYVNQTNGRVFVVATSQSLLTQVDDQPYLDCRIRADLLNDDPFGNEGEIAVAVDKTLPAAYLQGEYNALSTTVIPNPGTTYHLGYYRLLNDYPALQVESCWYGFPFEAFVELTSPYRRDQNGVAVTTGRLTVSRVDLSYRDTAGLRAQVTTERGTRDVVDFNGRLLGSKSSEYPYNLATSSIPVFVGRESREYRLAIHAQDWRPFTLTTVEWTGQYFYNARR
;
A
#
# COMPACT_ATOMS: atom_id res chain seq x y z
N MET A 1 -54.17 33.13 11.05
CA MET A 1 -54.60 31.76 11.43
C MET A 1 -53.54 31.17 12.35
N LYS A 2 -53.91 30.54 13.47
CA LYS A 2 -52.94 29.81 14.32
C LYS A 2 -52.57 28.52 13.60
N LEU A 3 -51.28 28.25 13.50
CA LEU A 3 -50.70 27.09 12.82
C LEU A 3 -49.77 26.39 13.80
N SER A 4 -49.76 25.07 13.79
CA SER A 4 -48.82 24.24 14.53
C SER A 4 -48.28 23.16 13.61
N GLY A 5 -47.05 22.75 13.84
CA GLY A 5 -46.41 21.66 13.10
C GLY A 5 -45.36 20.98 13.96
N SER A 6 -44.99 19.77 13.55
CA SER A 6 -43.89 18.99 14.14
C SER A 6 -42.90 18.62 13.06
N TYR A 7 -41.63 18.45 13.44
CA TYR A 7 -40.64 17.90 12.54
C TYR A 7 -40.83 16.38 12.48
N SER A 8 -40.93 15.81 11.27
CA SER A 8 -41.16 14.36 11.08
C SER A 8 -40.04 13.50 11.65
N SER A 9 -38.82 14.02 11.64
CA SER A 9 -37.63 13.48 12.28
C SER A 9 -36.70 14.64 12.60
N ILE A 10 -35.74 14.46 13.50
CA ILE A 10 -34.65 15.41 13.73
C ILE A 10 -33.29 14.83 13.34
N ALA A 11 -33.25 13.62 12.78
CA ALA A 11 -32.02 12.89 12.53
C ALA A 11 -31.43 13.09 11.12
N ARG A 12 -32.03 13.92 10.26
CA ARG A 12 -31.64 14.05 8.83
C ARG A 12 -30.45 14.96 8.54
N GLY A 13 -29.70 15.35 9.57
CA GLY A 13 -28.41 16.02 9.45
C GLY A 13 -28.45 17.41 8.82
N VAL A 14 -27.27 17.88 8.40
CA VAL A 14 -27.07 19.23 7.83
C VAL A 14 -27.44 19.29 6.35
N SER A 15 -28.13 20.36 5.97
CA SER A 15 -28.38 20.73 4.57
C SER A 15 -28.17 22.23 4.36
N GLN A 16 -27.38 22.59 3.35
CA GLN A 16 -27.11 24.00 3.00
C GLN A 16 -28.08 24.54 1.93
N GLN A 17 -29.09 23.76 1.56
CA GLN A 17 -30.19 24.27 0.73
C GLN A 17 -30.89 25.45 1.41
N VAL A 18 -31.61 26.24 0.62
CA VAL A 18 -32.44 27.34 1.14
C VAL A 18 -33.44 26.76 2.14
N ALA A 19 -33.64 27.43 3.28
CA ALA A 19 -34.45 26.90 4.39
C ALA A 19 -35.86 26.44 3.99
N ALA A 20 -36.46 27.04 2.95
CA ALA A 20 -37.77 26.64 2.43
C ALA A 20 -37.75 25.31 1.62
N GLN A 21 -36.60 24.92 1.06
CA GLN A 21 -36.43 23.70 0.26
C GLN A 21 -35.89 22.51 1.07
N ARG A 22 -35.27 22.77 2.23
CA ARG A 22 -34.79 21.71 3.13
C ARG A 22 -35.92 20.75 3.49
N LEU A 23 -35.59 19.47 3.64
CA LEU A 23 -36.52 18.48 4.13
C LEU A 23 -36.78 18.67 5.63
N ASP A 24 -37.94 18.26 6.11
CA ASP A 24 -38.25 18.30 7.54
C ASP A 24 -37.27 17.39 8.30
N GLY A 25 -36.61 17.98 9.30
CA GLY A 25 -35.58 17.31 10.08
C GLY A 25 -34.14 17.54 9.65
N GLN A 26 -33.94 18.30 8.58
CA GLN A 26 -32.64 18.82 8.22
C GLN A 26 -32.34 20.12 8.97
N HIS A 27 -31.07 20.31 9.29
CA HIS A 27 -30.57 21.40 10.11
C HIS A 27 -29.66 22.33 9.31
N ALA A 28 -29.51 23.56 9.78
CA ALA A 28 -28.53 24.48 9.22
C ALA A 28 -27.11 24.08 9.63
N GLU A 29 -26.94 23.64 10.87
CA GLU A 29 -25.67 23.18 11.44
C GLU A 29 -25.90 22.12 12.52
N GLN A 30 -25.00 21.14 12.60
CA GLN A 30 -25.01 20.09 13.62
C GLN A 30 -23.55 19.81 14.02
N THR A 31 -23.18 20.21 15.23
CA THR A 31 -21.81 20.13 15.73
C THR A 31 -21.74 19.29 17.01
N ASN A 32 -20.85 18.30 17.04
CA ASN A 32 -20.64 17.34 18.13
C ASN A 32 -21.90 16.57 18.58
N LEU A 33 -22.85 16.40 17.65
CA LEU A 33 -24.06 15.60 17.83
C LEU A 33 -24.06 14.42 16.84
N VAL A 34 -24.56 13.29 17.30
CA VAL A 34 -24.78 12.05 16.55
C VAL A 34 -26.27 11.90 16.29
N SER A 35 -26.64 11.76 15.02
CA SER A 35 -28.01 11.46 14.64
C SER A 35 -28.29 9.98 14.81
N ASP A 36 -29.21 9.63 15.70
CA ASP A 36 -29.68 8.27 15.94
C ASP A 36 -31.15 8.16 15.54
N PRO A 37 -31.53 7.24 14.62
CA PRO A 37 -32.92 7.10 14.20
C PRO A 37 -33.86 6.61 15.32
N VAL A 38 -33.34 5.98 16.37
CA VAL A 38 -34.12 5.45 17.50
C VAL A 38 -34.23 6.46 18.64
N ILE A 39 -33.11 7.12 18.98
CA ILE A 39 -33.02 7.97 20.17
C ILE A 39 -33.24 9.46 19.85
N GLY A 40 -32.84 9.93 18.66
CA GLY A 40 -32.86 11.34 18.28
C GLY A 40 -31.46 11.92 18.08
N LEU A 41 -31.26 13.21 18.37
CA LEU A 41 -29.95 13.86 18.32
C LEU A 41 -29.27 13.76 19.67
N VAL A 42 -28.17 13.02 19.73
CA VAL A 42 -27.42 12.75 20.97
C VAL A 42 -26.07 13.45 20.91
N ARG A 43 -25.60 14.01 22.02
CA ARG A 43 -24.21 14.49 22.14
C ARG A 43 -23.23 13.33 21.98
N ARG A 44 -22.19 13.51 21.15
CA ARG A 44 -21.12 12.49 21.05
C ARG A 44 -20.47 12.30 22.42
N ARG A 45 -20.10 11.07 22.76
CA ARG A 45 -19.32 10.80 23.99
C ARG A 45 -17.96 11.53 23.92
N GLY A 46 -17.40 11.83 25.09
CA GLY A 46 -16.03 12.34 25.17
C GLY A 46 -15.00 11.34 24.63
N SER A 47 -13.89 11.81 24.07
CA SER A 47 -12.79 10.94 23.65
C SER A 47 -11.94 10.53 24.85
N GLU A 48 -11.53 9.27 24.91
CA GLU A 48 -10.73 8.68 25.98
C GLU A 48 -9.25 8.71 25.61
N TYR A 49 -8.39 9.16 26.54
CA TYR A 49 -6.95 9.07 26.36
C TYR A 49 -6.49 7.61 26.32
N ARG A 50 -5.60 7.26 25.39
CA ARG A 50 -5.00 5.91 25.30
C ARG A 50 -3.54 5.93 25.67
N MET A 51 -2.74 6.67 24.92
CA MET A 51 -1.28 6.69 25.03
C MET A 51 -0.73 7.93 24.34
N HIS A 52 0.48 8.35 24.72
CA HIS A 52 1.22 9.37 23.99
C HIS A 52 2.64 8.90 23.66
N GLN A 53 3.27 9.53 22.67
CA GLN A 53 4.67 9.34 22.34
C GLN A 53 5.33 10.69 22.10
N PHE A 54 6.48 10.92 22.72
CA PHE A 54 7.32 12.08 22.43
C PHE A 54 7.92 11.96 21.03
N ILE A 55 7.80 13.02 20.23
CA ILE A 55 8.48 13.10 18.93
C ILE A 55 9.66 14.05 19.05
N SER A 56 10.86 13.53 18.76
CA SER A 56 12.02 14.38 18.55
C SER A 56 11.86 15.13 17.23
N TYR A 57 12.13 16.43 17.22
CA TYR A 57 12.07 17.27 16.03
C TYR A 57 13.30 18.18 15.99
N GLY A 58 13.81 18.47 14.79
CA GLY A 58 14.97 19.35 14.62
C GLY A 58 14.63 20.83 14.74
N SER A 59 13.53 21.25 14.09
CA SER A 59 12.99 22.62 14.12
C SER A 59 11.46 22.56 14.13
N LEU A 60 10.81 23.47 14.86
CA LEU A 60 9.35 23.62 14.81
C LEU A 60 8.87 24.26 13.51
N ALA A 61 9.72 25.02 12.81
CA ALA A 61 9.34 25.65 11.55
C ALA A 61 9.05 24.58 10.49
N GLY A 62 7.83 24.56 9.94
CA GLY A 62 7.38 23.59 8.94
C GLY A 62 7.04 22.18 9.47
N PHE A 63 7.41 21.85 10.71
CA PHE A 63 7.15 20.53 11.29
C PHE A 63 5.64 20.23 11.50
N PRO A 64 4.82 21.16 12.00
CA PRO A 64 3.38 20.95 12.07
C PRO A 64 2.74 20.69 10.71
N ASP A 65 3.21 21.33 9.64
CA ASP A 65 2.70 21.13 8.29
C ASP A 65 3.10 19.77 7.72
N TYR A 66 4.32 19.33 8.02
CA TYR A 66 4.78 17.98 7.71
C TYR A 66 3.92 16.90 8.41
N LEU A 67 3.55 17.08 9.68
CA LEU A 67 2.69 16.13 10.39
C LEU A 67 1.26 16.07 9.83
N LYS A 68 0.76 17.16 9.23
CA LYS A 68 -0.52 17.15 8.50
C LYS A 68 -0.48 16.30 7.23
N SER A 69 0.71 15.99 6.70
CA SER A 69 0.88 15.09 5.54
C SER A 69 0.71 13.60 5.88
N MET A 70 0.61 13.26 7.17
CA MET A 70 0.50 11.87 7.62
C MET A 70 -0.75 11.18 7.07
N ARG A 71 -0.57 9.94 6.64
CA ARG A 71 -1.62 8.99 6.24
C ARG A 71 -1.57 7.79 7.16
N SER A 72 -2.72 7.18 7.44
CA SER A 72 -2.78 5.93 8.21
C SER A 72 -2.93 4.72 7.29
N PHE A 73 -2.36 3.60 7.72
CA PHE A 73 -2.56 2.29 7.13
C PHE A 73 -2.69 1.25 8.24
N ASP A 74 -3.80 0.52 8.21
CA ASP A 74 -4.07 -0.54 9.18
C ASP A 74 -3.59 -1.88 8.63
N PHE A 75 -2.87 -2.64 9.45
CA PHE A 75 -2.31 -3.94 9.07
C PHE A 75 -2.39 -4.92 10.23
N ARG A 76 -2.24 -6.23 9.95
CA ARG A 76 -2.34 -7.28 10.98
C ARG A 76 -1.15 -8.23 10.93
N LYS A 77 -0.49 -8.48 12.05
CA LYS A 77 0.57 -9.50 12.14
C LYS A 77 0.23 -10.51 13.23
N THR A 78 0.24 -11.79 12.91
CA THR A 78 -0.03 -12.89 13.87
C THR A 78 -1.30 -12.67 14.71
N GLY A 79 -2.37 -12.18 14.09
CA GLY A 79 -3.65 -11.87 14.74
C GLY A 79 -3.74 -10.46 15.35
N VAL A 80 -2.60 -9.83 15.67
CA VAL A 80 -2.53 -8.51 16.30
C VAL A 80 -2.72 -7.39 15.27
N GLN A 81 -3.56 -6.41 15.57
CA GLN A 81 -3.81 -5.25 14.70
C GLN A 81 -2.94 -4.05 15.06
N TYR A 82 -2.41 -3.40 14.02
CA TYR A 82 -1.56 -2.21 14.13
C TYR A 82 -2.08 -1.10 13.21
N THR A 83 -1.78 0.14 13.56
CA THR A 83 -1.90 1.30 12.67
C THR A 83 -0.52 1.89 12.43
N LEU A 84 -0.13 2.02 11.17
CA LEU A 84 1.04 2.77 10.74
C LEU A 84 0.61 4.16 10.29
N LEU A 85 1.18 5.21 10.88
CA LEU A 85 1.12 6.57 10.35
C LEU A 85 2.42 6.87 9.60
N TYR A 86 2.31 7.20 8.32
CA TYR A 86 3.46 7.52 7.49
C TYR A 86 3.30 8.88 6.79
N PRO A 87 4.40 9.63 6.61
CA PRO A 87 4.39 10.91 5.93
C PRO A 87 4.35 10.72 4.41
N THR A 88 3.64 11.61 3.72
CA THR A 88 3.60 11.65 2.23
C THR A 88 4.50 12.75 1.66
N GLU A 89 5.01 13.63 2.52
CA GLU A 89 5.97 14.67 2.16
C GLU A 89 7.36 14.39 2.72
N ALA A 90 8.36 15.07 2.18
CA ALA A 90 9.74 14.96 2.65
C ALA A 90 9.91 15.59 4.04
N ARG A 91 10.81 15.01 4.85
CA ARG A 91 11.14 15.49 6.19
C ARG A 91 11.71 16.90 6.16
N VAL A 92 11.41 17.67 7.20
CA VAL A 92 11.85 19.08 7.33
C VAL A 92 13.31 19.19 7.79
N ALA A 93 13.81 18.24 8.58
CA ALA A 93 15.19 18.21 9.08
C ALA A 93 15.69 16.77 9.25
N ALA A 94 17.01 16.57 9.16
CA ALA A 94 17.64 15.27 9.37
C ALA A 94 17.61 14.85 10.86
N GLY A 95 17.44 13.55 11.12
CA GLY A 95 17.60 12.95 12.47
C GLY A 95 16.31 12.67 13.26
N ALA A 96 15.14 13.05 12.74
CA ALA A 96 13.88 12.73 13.39
C ALA A 96 13.13 11.63 12.62
N GLU A 97 12.91 10.50 13.28
CA GLU A 97 12.09 9.40 12.77
C GLU A 97 10.63 9.78 12.99
N HIS A 98 9.88 9.95 11.91
CA HIS A 98 8.54 10.54 11.96
C HIS A 98 7.41 9.59 11.60
N MET A 99 7.73 8.39 11.11
CA MET A 99 6.73 7.35 10.99
C MET A 99 6.34 6.90 12.40
N ILE A 100 5.09 6.51 12.61
CA ILE A 100 4.58 6.12 13.93
C ILE A 100 3.84 4.81 13.77
N CYS A 101 4.14 3.84 14.61
CA CYS A 101 3.44 2.56 14.62
C CYS A 101 2.73 2.40 15.96
N TYR A 102 1.42 2.16 15.94
CA TYR A 102 0.59 1.98 17.12
C TYR A 102 0.00 0.57 17.14
N ASN A 103 0.19 -0.16 18.24
CA ASN A 103 -0.45 -1.45 18.47
C ASN A 103 -1.82 -1.22 19.12
N LYS A 104 -2.87 -1.66 18.43
CA LYS A 104 -4.26 -1.42 18.85
C LYS A 104 -4.66 -2.25 20.08
N GLU A 105 -4.07 -3.42 20.25
CA GLU A 105 -4.37 -4.34 21.36
C GLU A 105 -3.65 -3.95 22.64
N THR A 106 -2.33 -3.76 22.58
CA THR A 106 -1.52 -3.37 23.75
C THR A 106 -1.62 -1.88 24.08
N LYS A 107 -2.24 -1.09 23.18
CA LYS A 107 -2.40 0.36 23.30
C LYS A 107 -1.06 1.11 23.43
N ALA A 108 -0.01 0.59 22.79
CA ALA A 108 1.34 1.12 22.89
C ALA A 108 1.89 1.54 21.52
N PHE A 109 2.73 2.57 21.51
CA PHE A 109 3.53 2.94 20.35
C PHE A 109 4.78 2.05 20.25
N LEU A 110 5.13 1.64 19.04
CA LEU A 110 6.30 0.83 18.74
C LEU A 110 7.43 1.73 18.22
N PRO A 111 8.68 1.53 18.69
CA PRO A 111 9.83 2.18 18.08
C PRO A 111 10.06 1.63 16.67
N ILE A 112 10.54 2.50 15.79
CA ILE A 112 10.85 2.17 14.40
C ILE A 112 12.35 2.10 14.25
N VAL A 113 12.85 1.01 13.69
CA VAL A 113 14.28 0.75 13.58
C VAL A 113 14.64 0.52 12.10
N PRO A 114 15.17 1.54 11.41
CA PRO A 114 15.69 1.39 10.06
C PRO A 114 17.07 0.69 10.09
N THR A 115 17.23 -0.36 9.29
CA THR A 115 18.44 -1.21 9.27
C THR A 115 19.67 -0.52 8.67
N THR A 116 19.47 0.41 7.72
CA THR A 116 20.56 1.11 7.01
C THR A 116 20.34 2.63 7.00
N GLN A 117 21.41 3.39 6.74
CA GLN A 117 21.30 4.85 6.55
C GLN A 117 20.44 5.17 5.31
N PHE A 118 20.56 4.38 4.25
CA PHE A 118 19.72 4.53 3.06
C PHE A 118 18.23 4.30 3.38
N ALA A 119 17.89 3.32 4.23
CA ALA A 119 16.52 3.13 4.71
C ALA A 119 16.00 4.37 5.49
N ARG A 120 16.85 4.99 6.33
CA ARG A 120 16.50 6.26 7.01
C ARG A 120 16.25 7.40 6.04
N ASP A 121 17.03 7.49 4.98
CA ASP A 121 16.89 8.56 3.99
C ASP A 121 15.65 8.36 3.12
N CYS A 122 15.34 7.12 2.73
CA CYS A 122 14.09 6.76 2.06
C CYS A 122 12.86 7.08 2.93
N LEU A 123 12.88 6.74 4.22
CA LEU A 123 11.81 7.13 5.15
C LEU A 123 11.66 8.66 5.25
N GLY A 124 12.77 9.40 5.11
CA GLY A 124 12.79 10.86 5.11
C GLY A 124 12.30 11.50 3.81
N ALA A 125 12.30 10.79 2.68
CA ALA A 125 11.83 11.32 1.39
C ALA A 125 10.29 11.40 1.29
N GLY A 126 9.59 10.65 2.14
CA GLY A 126 8.14 10.47 2.10
C GLY A 126 7.74 9.14 1.43
N ILE A 127 6.55 8.66 1.75
CA ILE A 127 6.03 7.37 1.27
C ILE A 127 4.78 7.63 0.41
N ASN A 128 4.78 7.12 -0.82
CA ASN A 128 3.65 7.21 -1.73
C ASN A 128 2.50 6.30 -1.31
N LYS A 129 2.81 5.03 -1.00
CA LYS A 129 1.81 4.03 -0.61
C LYS A 129 2.44 2.93 0.24
N VAL A 130 1.64 2.37 1.15
CA VAL A 130 1.97 1.18 1.93
C VAL A 130 0.96 0.08 1.61
N THR A 131 1.44 -1.15 1.50
CA THR A 131 0.62 -2.36 1.41
C THR A 131 1.18 -3.46 2.32
N GLN A 132 0.36 -4.46 2.61
CA GLN A 132 0.75 -5.64 3.37
C GLN A 132 0.76 -6.88 2.46
N VAL A 133 1.81 -7.69 2.54
CA VAL A 133 1.93 -8.99 1.88
C VAL A 133 2.41 -10.01 2.91
N GLY A 134 1.52 -10.95 3.29
CA GLY A 134 1.78 -11.85 4.42
C GLY A 134 2.10 -11.04 5.68
N ASP A 135 3.24 -11.31 6.30
CA ASP A 135 3.73 -10.59 7.50
C ASP A 135 4.63 -9.38 7.17
N LEU A 136 4.78 -9.04 5.90
CA LEU A 136 5.63 -7.96 5.42
C LEU A 136 4.80 -6.74 5.03
N LEU A 137 5.31 -5.57 5.37
CA LEU A 137 4.87 -4.30 4.84
C LEU A 137 5.78 -3.89 3.70
N ILE A 138 5.19 -3.49 2.59
CA ILE A 138 5.88 -3.00 1.41
C ILE A 138 5.50 -1.54 1.23
N MET A 139 6.50 -0.66 1.10
CA MET A 139 6.30 0.79 1.05
C MET A 139 6.99 1.39 -0.17
N ALA A 140 6.19 2.03 -1.03
CA ALA A 140 6.66 2.79 -2.18
C ALA A 140 7.21 4.15 -1.73
N VAL A 141 8.46 4.43 -2.05
CA VAL A 141 9.17 5.64 -1.60
C VAL A 141 9.02 6.76 -2.63
N LYS A 142 8.70 7.96 -2.15
CA LYS A 142 8.57 9.16 -2.99
C LYS A 142 9.94 9.67 -3.43
N ASN A 143 10.04 10.22 -4.63
CA ASN A 143 11.28 10.82 -5.20
C ASN A 143 12.52 9.90 -5.20
N THR A 144 12.33 8.58 -5.06
CA THR A 144 13.43 7.61 -5.02
C THR A 144 13.22 6.60 -6.13
N LYS A 145 14.18 6.57 -7.07
CA LYS A 145 14.15 5.60 -8.17
C LYS A 145 14.53 4.22 -7.68
N THR A 146 13.89 3.21 -8.25
CA THR A 146 14.34 1.83 -8.13
C THR A 146 15.67 1.65 -8.84
N THR A 147 16.52 0.74 -8.36
CA THR A 147 17.84 0.48 -8.94
C THR A 147 18.04 -1.01 -9.19
N TYR A 148 18.86 -1.32 -10.19
CA TYR A 148 19.23 -2.67 -10.54
C TYR A 148 20.73 -2.72 -10.82
N SER A 149 21.30 -3.92 -10.72
CA SER A 149 22.67 -4.19 -11.15
C SER A 149 22.66 -5.24 -12.25
N ASN A 150 23.63 -5.12 -13.14
CA ASN A 150 23.85 -6.05 -14.22
C ASN A 150 25.17 -6.77 -13.98
N THR A 151 25.13 -8.10 -13.92
CA THR A 151 26.33 -8.92 -13.68
C THR A 151 26.46 -9.98 -14.77
N GLY A 152 27.68 -10.13 -15.29
CA GLY A 152 28.05 -11.19 -16.22
C GLY A 152 27.33 -11.09 -17.56
N ASP A 153 27.97 -10.50 -18.57
CA ASP A 153 27.62 -10.82 -19.95
C ASP A 153 28.12 -12.24 -20.21
N MET A 154 27.17 -13.17 -20.16
CA MET A 154 27.48 -14.58 -20.23
C MET A 154 27.90 -15.01 -21.63
N VAL A 155 27.64 -14.22 -22.69
CA VAL A 155 27.94 -14.63 -24.07
C VAL A 155 29.28 -14.09 -24.54
N SER A 156 29.63 -12.86 -24.18
CA SER A 156 30.90 -12.25 -24.60
C SER A 156 32.11 -12.75 -23.80
N ASN A 157 31.93 -13.06 -22.51
CA ASN A 157 32.99 -13.51 -21.60
C ASN A 157 33.08 -15.03 -21.43
N ASN A 158 32.93 -15.79 -22.52
CA ASN A 158 32.99 -17.25 -22.50
C ASN A 158 34.06 -17.80 -23.47
N PRO A 159 35.29 -18.07 -23.00
CA PRO A 159 36.42 -18.51 -23.82
C PRO A 159 36.41 -20.01 -24.15
N TYR A 160 35.36 -20.74 -23.74
CA TYR A 160 35.31 -22.19 -23.92
C TYR A 160 34.79 -22.58 -25.30
N GLY A 161 35.53 -23.42 -26.01
CA GLY A 161 35.08 -24.06 -27.25
C GLY A 161 34.95 -25.55 -27.05
N VAL A 162 33.92 -26.14 -27.66
CA VAL A 162 33.68 -27.59 -27.61
C VAL A 162 33.52 -28.13 -29.01
N LEU A 163 34.26 -29.19 -29.30
CA LEU A 163 34.13 -30.03 -30.47
C LEU A 163 33.60 -31.40 -30.06
N TRP A 164 32.59 -31.90 -30.77
CA TRP A 164 32.04 -33.22 -30.60
C TRP A 164 32.17 -34.03 -31.89
N ILE A 165 32.97 -35.09 -31.85
CA ILE A 165 33.17 -35.99 -32.99
C ILE A 165 32.22 -37.18 -32.84
N ARG A 166 31.23 -37.26 -33.73
CA ARG A 166 30.16 -38.28 -33.67
C ARG A 166 30.56 -39.59 -34.35
N ALA A 167 31.25 -39.48 -35.48
CA ALA A 167 31.69 -40.62 -36.28
C ALA A 167 32.96 -40.26 -37.06
N GLY A 168 33.76 -41.27 -37.39
CA GLY A 168 34.87 -41.13 -38.32
C GLY A 168 34.56 -41.77 -39.67
N ALA A 169 35.13 -41.23 -40.74
CA ALA A 169 35.09 -41.83 -42.08
C ALA A 169 36.51 -41.82 -42.69
N TYR A 170 36.77 -42.74 -43.63
CA TYR A 170 38.04 -42.82 -44.33
C TYR A 170 38.22 -41.62 -45.30
N GLN A 171 39.46 -41.20 -45.50
CA GLN A 171 39.83 -40.10 -46.42
C GLN A 171 39.09 -38.78 -46.17
N ARG A 172 38.82 -38.45 -44.90
CA ARG A 172 38.23 -37.16 -44.52
C ARG A 172 39.23 -36.31 -43.75
N THR A 173 39.27 -35.02 -44.09
CA THR A 173 40.07 -34.02 -43.39
C THR A 173 39.19 -33.27 -42.40
N TYR A 174 39.41 -33.52 -41.12
CA TYR A 174 38.80 -32.76 -40.04
C TYR A 174 39.65 -31.52 -39.80
N ARG A 175 39.08 -30.33 -40.01
CA ARG A 175 39.80 -29.07 -39.89
C ARG A 175 39.06 -28.11 -38.96
N VAL A 176 39.81 -27.57 -38.00
CA VAL A 176 39.41 -26.46 -37.13
C VAL A 176 40.17 -25.22 -37.54
N THR A 177 39.46 -24.13 -37.80
CA THR A 177 40.05 -22.83 -38.11
C THR A 177 39.61 -21.83 -37.05
N ALA A 178 40.56 -21.27 -36.31
CA ALA A 178 40.33 -20.26 -35.29
C ALA A 178 40.94 -18.92 -35.73
N ARG A 179 40.16 -17.85 -35.64
CA ARG A 179 40.65 -16.47 -35.80
C ARG A 179 41.00 -15.93 -34.42
N MET A 180 42.21 -15.41 -34.27
CA MET A 180 42.71 -14.81 -33.03
C MET A 180 42.42 -13.29 -32.99
N ASP A 181 42.55 -12.69 -31.81
CA ASP A 181 42.39 -11.26 -31.55
C ASP A 181 43.39 -10.38 -32.32
N ASP A 182 44.57 -10.91 -32.63
CA ASP A 182 45.60 -10.32 -33.49
C ASP A 182 45.27 -10.39 -35.01
N ASN A 183 44.07 -10.83 -35.37
CA ASN A 183 43.62 -11.14 -36.74
C ASN A 183 44.38 -12.27 -37.45
N SER A 184 45.29 -12.99 -36.77
CA SER A 184 45.90 -14.20 -37.31
C SER A 184 44.90 -15.35 -37.35
N THR A 185 45.09 -16.26 -38.29
CA THR A 185 44.28 -17.48 -38.42
C THR A 185 45.14 -18.69 -38.07
N ARG A 186 44.69 -19.49 -37.10
CA ARG A 186 45.31 -20.75 -36.71
C ARG A 186 44.47 -21.90 -37.22
N VAL A 187 45.12 -22.91 -37.78
CA VAL A 187 44.46 -24.09 -38.35
C VAL A 187 45.01 -25.34 -37.67
N ALA A 188 44.12 -26.23 -37.27
CA ALA A 188 44.42 -27.56 -36.78
C ALA A 188 43.69 -28.54 -37.68
N GLU A 189 44.41 -29.48 -38.29
CA GLU A 189 43.82 -30.45 -39.19
C GLU A 189 44.35 -31.86 -38.98
N PHE A 190 43.48 -32.83 -39.17
CA PHE A 190 43.82 -34.25 -39.15
C PHE A 190 43.08 -34.94 -40.30
N THR A 191 43.82 -35.64 -41.16
CA THR A 191 43.26 -36.41 -42.27
C THR A 191 43.28 -37.89 -41.94
N THR A 192 42.11 -38.53 -41.97
CA THR A 192 42.01 -39.97 -41.76
C THR A 192 42.60 -40.75 -42.95
N PRO A 193 43.24 -41.89 -42.69
CA PRO A 193 43.84 -42.70 -43.74
C PRO A 193 42.80 -43.27 -44.71
N SER A 194 43.25 -43.74 -45.87
CA SER A 194 42.43 -44.51 -46.80
C SER A 194 42.13 -45.91 -46.29
N ALA A 195 40.94 -46.43 -46.62
CA ALA A 195 40.59 -47.84 -46.37
C ALA A 195 41.54 -48.79 -47.13
N SER A 196 42.00 -48.38 -48.32
CA SER A 196 42.98 -49.11 -49.12
C SER A 196 44.41 -48.85 -48.64
N TYR A 197 45.25 -49.89 -48.63
CA TYR A 197 46.68 -49.75 -48.35
C TYR A 197 47.35 -48.91 -49.46
N PRO A 198 48.13 -47.87 -49.11
CA PRO A 198 48.73 -46.97 -50.10
C PRO A 198 49.99 -47.54 -50.77
N GLY A 199 50.60 -48.59 -50.21
CA GLY A 199 51.79 -49.21 -50.80
C GLY A 199 51.45 -50.03 -52.04
N VAL A 200 52.34 -50.02 -53.03
CA VAL A 200 52.24 -50.86 -54.23
C VAL A 200 53.15 -52.07 -54.04
N LEU A 201 52.67 -53.27 -54.38
CA LEU A 201 53.52 -54.45 -54.45
C LEU A 201 54.46 -54.32 -55.66
N ASP A 202 55.71 -53.96 -55.40
CA ASP A 202 56.77 -53.92 -56.41
C ASP A 202 57.73 -55.10 -56.22
N THR A 203 57.87 -55.89 -57.28
CA THR A 203 58.80 -57.03 -57.39
C THR A 203 59.75 -56.87 -58.57
N SER A 204 59.82 -55.69 -59.20
CA SER A 204 60.65 -55.40 -60.37
C SER A 204 62.15 -55.39 -60.06
N ASP A 205 62.52 -55.29 -58.78
CA ASP A 205 63.87 -55.34 -58.26
C ASP A 205 64.44 -56.77 -58.13
N ILE A 206 63.61 -57.81 -58.31
CA ILE A 206 64.01 -59.22 -58.18
C ILE A 206 64.32 -59.79 -59.57
N ALA A 207 65.60 -60.07 -59.83
CA ALA A 207 66.03 -60.64 -61.12
C ALA A 207 65.51 -62.07 -61.34
N TYR A 208 64.91 -62.33 -62.51
CA TYR A 208 64.27 -63.62 -62.85
C TYR A 208 65.23 -64.82 -62.87
N ASP A 209 66.52 -64.58 -63.13
CA ASP A 209 67.59 -65.58 -63.17
C ASP A 209 68.12 -65.98 -61.77
N ASN A 210 67.59 -65.36 -60.70
CA ASN A 210 68.01 -65.69 -59.34
C ASN A 210 67.55 -67.11 -58.96
N PRO A 211 68.46 -68.00 -58.48
CA PRO A 211 68.12 -69.35 -58.05
C PRO A 211 67.03 -69.42 -56.96
N ASN A 212 66.83 -68.33 -56.20
CA ASN A 212 65.83 -68.18 -55.16
C ASN A 212 64.67 -67.25 -55.55
N TYR A 213 64.46 -66.95 -56.84
CA TYR A 213 63.45 -66.01 -57.34
C TYR A 213 62.06 -66.24 -56.72
N THR A 214 61.55 -67.47 -56.77
CA THR A 214 60.24 -67.83 -56.23
C THR A 214 60.14 -67.57 -54.73
N LYS A 215 61.23 -67.78 -53.97
CA LYS A 215 61.25 -67.53 -52.53
C LYS A 215 61.28 -66.03 -52.22
N LEU A 216 62.13 -65.27 -52.90
CA LEU A 216 62.24 -63.81 -52.70
C LEU A 216 60.95 -63.07 -53.08
N VAL A 217 60.28 -63.51 -54.16
CA VAL A 217 58.96 -62.99 -54.53
C VAL A 217 57.92 -63.35 -53.46
N ASN A 218 57.86 -64.61 -53.00
CA ASN A 218 56.92 -65.02 -51.96
C ASN A 218 57.15 -64.28 -50.63
N ASP A 219 58.41 -64.07 -50.22
CA ASP A 219 58.76 -63.31 -49.02
C ASP A 219 58.30 -61.83 -49.14
N ARG A 220 58.42 -61.22 -50.33
CA ARG A 220 57.93 -59.85 -50.60
C ARG A 220 56.40 -59.78 -50.62
N VAL A 221 55.71 -60.75 -51.22
CA VAL A 221 54.24 -60.84 -51.20
C VAL A 221 53.73 -61.03 -49.76
N ASN A 222 54.38 -61.88 -48.97
CA ASN A 222 54.04 -62.09 -47.56
C ASN A 222 54.27 -60.82 -46.73
N ALA A 223 55.38 -60.11 -46.95
CA ALA A 223 55.64 -58.80 -46.33
C ALA A 223 54.58 -57.76 -46.71
N TYR A 224 54.17 -57.71 -47.98
CA TYR A 224 53.10 -56.83 -48.46
C TYR A 224 51.75 -57.19 -47.81
N ASN A 225 51.35 -58.46 -47.80
CA ASN A 225 50.10 -58.90 -47.17
C ASN A 225 50.08 -58.65 -45.65
N SER A 226 51.25 -58.79 -45.00
CA SER A 226 51.42 -58.43 -43.59
C SER A 226 51.24 -56.93 -43.36
N ALA A 227 51.80 -56.10 -44.25
CA ALA A 227 51.65 -54.64 -44.21
C ALA A 227 50.21 -54.18 -44.49
N VAL A 228 49.50 -54.83 -45.44
CA VAL A 228 48.08 -54.59 -45.70
C VAL A 228 47.23 -54.92 -44.47
N THR A 229 47.51 -56.04 -43.80
CA THR A 229 46.79 -56.46 -42.57
C THR A 229 47.06 -55.51 -41.40
N ALA A 230 48.31 -55.07 -41.24
CA ALA A 230 48.68 -54.05 -40.25
C ALA A 230 48.03 -52.68 -40.57
N TRP A 231 47.91 -52.33 -41.85
CA TRP A 231 47.24 -51.12 -42.29
C TRP A 231 45.74 -51.14 -42.01
N MET A 232 45.03 -52.24 -42.25
CA MET A 232 43.61 -52.34 -41.90
C MET A 232 43.38 -52.07 -40.40
N THR A 233 44.25 -52.60 -39.54
CA THR A 233 44.18 -52.35 -38.09
C THR A 233 44.50 -50.89 -37.75
N THR A 234 45.52 -50.32 -38.38
CA THR A 234 45.93 -48.92 -38.18
C THR A 234 44.83 -47.96 -38.66
N ALA A 235 44.32 -48.15 -39.87
CA ALA A 235 43.28 -47.35 -40.47
C ALA A 235 41.97 -47.44 -39.69
N ALA A 236 41.57 -48.64 -39.24
CA ALA A 236 40.40 -48.83 -38.39
C ALA A 236 40.52 -48.14 -37.02
N ASN A 237 41.74 -48.06 -36.45
CA ASN A 237 41.98 -47.33 -35.20
C ASN A 237 41.98 -45.81 -35.42
N GLN A 238 42.55 -45.33 -36.53
CA GLN A 238 42.67 -43.89 -36.83
C GLN A 238 41.36 -43.23 -37.25
N ILE A 239 40.35 -43.99 -37.66
CA ILE A 239 38.97 -43.47 -37.86
C ILE A 239 38.13 -43.45 -36.58
N ARG A 240 38.62 -43.98 -35.45
CA ARG A 240 37.83 -43.94 -34.21
C ARG A 240 37.69 -42.49 -33.74
N PRO A 241 36.49 -42.05 -33.32
CA PRO A 241 36.28 -40.69 -32.80
C PRO A 241 37.30 -40.28 -31.73
N ALA A 242 37.70 -41.21 -30.86
CA ALA A 242 38.69 -40.94 -29.82
C ALA A 242 40.11 -40.67 -30.34
N TYR A 243 40.51 -41.35 -31.43
CA TYR A 243 41.80 -41.07 -32.05
C TYR A 243 41.79 -39.71 -32.74
N ILE A 244 40.72 -39.38 -33.46
CA ILE A 244 40.53 -38.08 -34.12
C ILE A 244 40.55 -36.96 -33.08
N ALA A 245 39.84 -37.13 -31.95
CA ALA A 245 39.81 -36.18 -30.85
C ALA A 245 41.22 -35.91 -30.29
N ALA A 246 42.00 -36.96 -30.02
CA ALA A 246 43.35 -36.84 -29.48
C ALA A 246 44.33 -36.14 -30.44
N GLN A 247 44.23 -36.41 -31.74
CA GLN A 247 45.06 -35.75 -32.75
C GLN A 247 44.70 -34.27 -32.91
N LEU A 248 43.40 -33.93 -32.97
CA LEU A 248 42.95 -32.55 -33.03
C LEU A 248 43.31 -31.77 -31.75
N ALA A 249 43.20 -32.40 -30.58
CA ALA A 249 43.62 -31.79 -29.31
C ALA A 249 45.12 -31.45 -29.32
N SER A 250 45.96 -32.38 -29.81
CA SER A 250 47.40 -32.17 -29.93
C SER A 250 47.73 -31.03 -30.91
N ALA A 251 47.00 -30.94 -32.02
CA ALA A 251 47.16 -29.87 -33.00
C ALA A 251 46.72 -28.50 -32.45
N ILE A 252 45.61 -28.44 -31.71
CA ILE A 252 45.11 -27.20 -31.07
C ILE A 252 46.07 -26.74 -29.97
N ALA A 253 46.70 -27.66 -29.23
CA ALA A 253 47.67 -27.31 -28.19
C ALA A 253 48.88 -26.50 -28.72
N THR A 254 49.17 -26.60 -30.02
CA THR A 254 50.24 -25.81 -30.67
C THR A 254 49.91 -24.33 -30.85
N TRP A 255 48.65 -23.93 -30.67
CA TRP A 255 48.19 -22.54 -30.86
C TRP A 255 48.67 -21.58 -29.76
N GLY A 256 49.19 -22.10 -28.65
CA GLY A 256 49.68 -21.32 -27.51
C GLY A 256 48.56 -20.84 -26.58
N GLY A 257 48.86 -20.70 -25.27
CA GLY A 257 47.97 -20.07 -24.29
C GLY A 257 46.65 -20.81 -23.97
N THR A 258 46.57 -22.13 -24.17
CA THR A 258 45.29 -22.89 -24.10
C THR A 258 45.37 -24.12 -23.18
N GLY A 259 44.35 -24.35 -22.36
CA GLY A 259 44.03 -25.64 -21.75
C GLY A 259 43.16 -26.46 -22.71
N VAL A 260 43.79 -27.38 -23.44
CA VAL A 260 43.07 -28.32 -24.31
C VAL A 260 42.74 -29.58 -23.52
N HIS A 261 41.48 -30.00 -23.58
CA HIS A 261 40.95 -31.11 -22.81
C HIS A 261 40.29 -32.11 -23.75
N VAL A 262 40.64 -33.40 -23.63
CA VAL A 262 39.86 -34.48 -24.24
C VAL A 262 39.01 -35.11 -23.15
N PHE A 263 37.71 -35.24 -23.38
CA PHE A 263 36.76 -35.78 -22.41
C PHE A 263 35.68 -36.63 -23.08
N GLU A 264 35.05 -37.54 -22.32
CA GLU A 264 34.05 -38.50 -22.82
C GLU A 264 34.52 -39.28 -24.06
N ASP A 265 35.83 -39.46 -24.19
CA ASP A 265 36.58 -40.06 -25.32
C ASP A 265 36.45 -39.37 -26.69
N ASN A 266 35.36 -38.66 -27.00
CA ASN A 266 35.09 -38.11 -28.34
C ASN A 266 34.84 -36.59 -28.36
N HIS A 267 35.08 -35.89 -27.25
CA HIS A 267 35.01 -34.43 -27.19
C HIS A 267 36.40 -33.79 -27.08
N VAL A 268 36.56 -32.64 -27.74
CA VAL A 268 37.73 -31.77 -27.56
C VAL A 268 37.24 -30.42 -27.04
N GLY A 269 37.63 -30.10 -25.82
CA GLY A 269 37.43 -28.82 -25.18
C GLY A 269 38.67 -27.97 -25.27
N PHE A 270 38.52 -26.66 -25.40
CA PHE A 270 39.64 -25.74 -25.24
C PHE A 270 39.18 -24.43 -24.62
N ASP A 271 40.02 -23.83 -23.79
CA ASP A 271 39.81 -22.51 -23.20
C ASP A 271 40.88 -21.53 -23.70
N ASN A 272 40.51 -20.69 -24.66
CA ASN A 272 41.44 -19.66 -25.15
C ASN A 272 40.73 -18.30 -25.25
N PRO A 273 41.07 -17.33 -24.39
CA PRO A 273 40.44 -16.02 -24.40
C PRO A 273 40.79 -15.17 -25.62
N HIS A 274 41.86 -15.51 -26.35
CA HIS A 274 42.31 -14.80 -27.55
C HIS A 274 41.59 -15.26 -28.83
N VAL A 275 40.76 -16.30 -28.76
CA VAL A 275 40.02 -16.78 -29.94
C VAL A 275 38.73 -15.97 -30.12
N VAL A 276 38.56 -15.39 -31.31
CA VAL A 276 37.41 -14.54 -31.67
C VAL A 276 36.29 -15.36 -32.31
N SER A 277 36.61 -16.17 -33.31
CA SER A 277 35.66 -16.98 -34.05
C SER A 277 36.27 -18.31 -34.47
N ILE A 278 35.44 -19.35 -34.57
CA ILE A 278 35.90 -20.69 -34.90
C ILE A 278 34.94 -21.30 -35.91
N SER A 279 35.51 -21.89 -36.95
CA SER A 279 34.78 -22.67 -37.94
C SER A 279 35.36 -24.08 -37.99
N PHE A 280 34.47 -25.05 -38.09
CA PHE A 280 34.81 -26.46 -38.13
C PHE A 280 34.28 -27.08 -39.41
N THR A 281 35.07 -27.95 -40.03
CA THR A 281 34.66 -28.72 -41.21
C THR A 281 35.16 -30.14 -41.10
N ASP A 282 34.32 -31.10 -41.50
CA ASP A 282 34.64 -32.53 -41.53
C ASP A 282 35.01 -33.02 -42.95
N GLY A 283 35.21 -32.10 -43.90
CA GLY A 283 35.44 -32.42 -45.30
C GLY A 283 34.24 -33.07 -46.01
N GLY A 284 33.04 -32.98 -45.40
CA GLY A 284 31.79 -33.54 -45.92
C GLY A 284 30.58 -32.63 -45.66
N ASP A 285 29.48 -33.22 -45.20
CA ASP A 285 28.19 -32.56 -44.97
C ASP A 285 28.02 -32.01 -43.53
N GLY A 286 29.05 -32.09 -42.69
CA GLY A 286 29.00 -31.63 -41.29
C GLY A 286 28.25 -32.57 -40.35
N THR A 287 27.81 -33.76 -40.79
CA THR A 287 27.06 -34.69 -39.92
C THR A 287 27.95 -35.39 -38.89
N THR A 288 29.25 -35.51 -39.19
CA THR A 288 30.19 -36.29 -38.40
C THR A 288 30.83 -35.51 -37.25
N VAL A 289 30.72 -34.18 -37.27
CA VAL A 289 31.26 -33.29 -36.24
C VAL A 289 30.24 -32.20 -35.92
N LYS A 290 30.03 -31.96 -34.63
CA LYS A 290 29.33 -30.78 -34.13
C LYS A 290 30.29 -29.92 -33.33
N SER A 291 30.12 -28.62 -33.39
CA SER A 291 30.98 -27.69 -32.69
C SER A 291 30.19 -26.56 -32.10
N VAL A 292 30.59 -26.11 -30.92
CA VAL A 292 29.95 -25.03 -30.21
C VAL A 292 30.99 -24.03 -29.74
N TRP A 293 30.83 -22.80 -30.21
CA TRP A 293 31.57 -21.64 -29.73
C TRP A 293 30.62 -20.69 -29.00
N ARG A 294 30.03 -19.71 -29.68
CA ARG A 294 29.10 -18.73 -29.07
C ARG A 294 27.66 -18.89 -29.55
N GLU A 295 27.46 -19.37 -30.77
CA GLU A 295 26.17 -19.35 -31.44
C GLU A 295 25.91 -20.70 -32.11
N VAL A 296 24.65 -21.14 -32.07
CA VAL A 296 24.16 -22.37 -32.69
C VAL A 296 22.75 -22.13 -33.22
N ASN A 297 22.36 -22.80 -34.31
CA ASN A 297 21.05 -22.55 -34.94
C ASN A 297 19.90 -23.33 -34.29
N LYS A 298 20.17 -24.51 -33.71
CA LYS A 298 19.15 -25.40 -33.11
C LYS A 298 19.64 -26.02 -31.81
N VAL A 299 18.72 -26.31 -30.89
CA VAL A 299 19.03 -26.98 -29.61
C VAL A 299 19.69 -28.36 -29.84
N GLU A 300 19.27 -29.07 -30.88
CA GLU A 300 19.80 -30.40 -31.25
C GLU A 300 21.29 -30.38 -31.66
N ASP A 301 21.82 -29.20 -31.96
CA ASP A 301 23.22 -29.01 -32.35
C ASP A 301 24.15 -28.83 -31.14
N LEU A 302 23.59 -28.74 -29.94
CA LEU A 302 24.37 -28.71 -28.71
C LEU A 302 24.99 -30.09 -28.41
N PRO A 303 26.28 -30.14 -28.01
CA PRO A 303 26.95 -31.38 -27.65
C PRO A 303 26.45 -31.87 -26.29
N TYR A 304 26.47 -33.18 -26.07
CA TYR A 304 26.11 -33.73 -24.76
C TYR A 304 27.20 -33.49 -23.70
N GLY A 305 28.44 -33.24 -24.13
CA GLY A 305 29.56 -32.90 -23.25
C GLY A 305 29.96 -31.43 -23.40
N ALA A 306 30.14 -30.71 -22.29
CA ALA A 306 30.58 -29.32 -22.27
C ALA A 306 31.22 -28.97 -20.92
N PRO A 307 32.01 -27.88 -20.81
CA PRO A 307 32.45 -27.41 -19.50
C PRO A 307 31.28 -26.80 -18.75
N ASP A 308 31.29 -26.98 -17.43
CA ASP A 308 30.30 -26.35 -16.55
C ASP A 308 30.31 -24.84 -16.71
N GLY A 309 29.12 -24.25 -16.85
CA GLY A 309 28.98 -22.82 -17.08
C GLY A 309 29.11 -22.38 -18.54
N LYS A 310 29.36 -23.28 -19.50
CA LYS A 310 29.35 -22.93 -20.94
C LYS A 310 27.98 -22.40 -21.33
N THR A 311 27.92 -21.15 -21.75
CA THR A 311 26.76 -20.49 -22.33
C THR A 311 26.81 -20.45 -23.86
N VAL A 312 25.65 -20.53 -24.49
CA VAL A 312 25.47 -20.52 -25.95
C VAL A 312 24.22 -19.73 -26.29
N THR A 313 24.31 -18.92 -27.34
CA THR A 313 23.17 -18.24 -27.95
C THR A 313 22.57 -19.15 -29.01
N ILE A 314 21.26 -19.38 -28.95
CA ILE A 314 20.54 -20.14 -29.96
C ILE A 314 19.80 -19.15 -30.84
N ARG A 315 20.22 -19.08 -32.11
CA ARG A 315 19.58 -18.27 -33.14
C ARG A 315 18.80 -19.18 -34.08
N PRO A 316 17.51 -19.45 -33.80
CA PRO A 316 16.65 -20.10 -34.78
C PRO A 316 16.57 -19.26 -36.08
N ASN A 317 16.08 -19.86 -37.16
CA ASN A 317 15.96 -19.19 -38.46
C ASN A 317 15.15 -17.89 -38.36
N ASP A 318 15.35 -16.99 -39.34
CA ASP A 318 14.75 -15.64 -39.37
C ASP A 318 13.26 -15.63 -38.97
N GLY A 319 12.96 -15.04 -37.80
CA GLY A 319 11.59 -14.80 -37.31
C GLY A 319 11.29 -15.28 -35.89
N ASP A 320 12.05 -16.24 -35.36
CA ASP A 320 11.88 -16.79 -34.00
C ASP A 320 12.74 -16.05 -32.96
N ASP A 321 12.28 -16.01 -31.71
CA ASP A 321 12.98 -15.35 -30.61
C ASP A 321 14.33 -16.02 -30.29
N VAL A 322 15.35 -15.18 -30.06
CA VAL A 322 16.69 -15.63 -29.65
C VAL A 322 16.67 -15.98 -28.16
N PHE A 323 17.20 -17.14 -27.80
CA PHE A 323 17.30 -17.57 -26.40
C PHE A 323 18.68 -18.13 -26.08
N TYR A 324 18.99 -18.26 -24.78
CA TYR A 324 20.32 -18.63 -24.30
C TYR A 324 20.24 -19.88 -23.45
N MET A 325 21.25 -20.75 -23.57
CA MET A 325 21.38 -21.95 -22.77
C MET A 325 22.74 -22.00 -22.09
N ARG A 326 22.77 -22.54 -20.87
CA ARG A 326 23.97 -22.78 -20.06
C ARG A 326 24.10 -24.26 -19.72
N ALA A 327 25.29 -24.80 -19.92
CA ALA A 327 25.68 -26.15 -19.54
C ALA A 327 25.86 -26.25 -18.02
N HIS A 328 25.28 -27.30 -17.43
CA HIS A 328 25.43 -27.67 -16.02
C HIS A 328 25.97 -29.10 -15.91
N VAL A 329 27.14 -29.27 -15.28
CA VAL A 329 27.81 -30.57 -15.05
C VAL A 329 27.80 -30.89 -13.54
N THR A 330 27.33 -32.08 -13.15
CA THR A 330 27.06 -32.43 -11.73
C THR A 330 28.25 -32.27 -10.77
N ASN A 331 29.49 -32.45 -11.25
CA ASN A 331 30.71 -32.32 -10.44
C ASN A 331 31.59 -31.14 -10.85
N GLY A 332 31.08 -30.23 -11.70
CA GLY A 332 31.86 -29.14 -12.29
C GLY A 332 32.90 -29.63 -13.31
N GLY A 333 33.60 -28.68 -13.92
CA GLY A 333 34.65 -28.97 -14.92
C GLY A 333 34.12 -29.46 -16.26
N TRP A 334 34.90 -30.28 -16.96
CA TRP A 334 34.54 -30.84 -18.27
C TRP A 334 33.87 -32.20 -18.12
N GLY A 335 32.70 -32.39 -18.73
CA GLY A 335 32.02 -33.69 -18.71
C GLY A 335 30.65 -33.64 -19.36
N LYS A 336 29.84 -34.67 -19.11
CA LYS A 336 28.45 -34.71 -19.56
C LYS A 336 27.63 -33.55 -18.96
N ALA A 337 27.13 -32.69 -19.84
CA ALA A 337 26.38 -31.49 -19.49
C ALA A 337 24.88 -31.66 -19.67
N THR A 338 24.12 -31.02 -18.79
CA THR A 338 22.69 -30.76 -18.97
C THR A 338 22.52 -29.30 -19.35
N TRP A 339 21.88 -29.02 -20.49
CA TRP A 339 21.63 -27.66 -20.95
C TRP A 339 20.36 -27.12 -20.31
N ARG A 340 20.45 -25.96 -19.65
CA ARG A 340 19.33 -25.24 -19.03
C ARG A 340 19.23 -23.85 -19.64
N GLU A 341 18.03 -23.28 -19.74
CA GLU A 341 17.89 -21.88 -20.15
C GLU A 341 18.63 -20.95 -19.19
N ALA A 342 19.17 -19.87 -19.76
CA ALA A 342 19.96 -18.88 -19.04
C ALA A 342 19.65 -17.47 -19.55
N PRO A 343 20.01 -16.42 -18.80
CA PRO A 343 19.91 -15.06 -19.29
C PRO A 343 21.20 -14.70 -20.06
N GLN A 344 21.11 -13.73 -20.98
CA GLN A 344 22.30 -13.12 -21.58
C GLN A 344 23.11 -12.36 -20.52
N LEU A 345 22.40 -11.56 -19.71
CA LEU A 345 22.93 -10.71 -18.67
C LEU A 345 22.07 -10.91 -17.43
N ILE A 346 22.69 -11.19 -16.28
CA ILE A 346 21.95 -11.31 -15.02
C ILE A 346 21.63 -9.90 -14.52
N THR A 347 20.36 -9.53 -14.64
CA THR A 347 19.83 -8.28 -14.08
C THR A 347 19.18 -8.58 -12.75
N THR A 348 19.70 -8.00 -11.67
CA THR A 348 19.20 -8.20 -10.31
C THR A 348 18.69 -6.86 -9.77
N PRO A 349 17.42 -6.77 -9.32
CA PRO A 349 16.94 -5.60 -8.61
C PRO A 349 17.73 -5.40 -7.31
N VAL A 350 18.24 -4.19 -7.08
CA VAL A 350 18.98 -3.81 -5.87
C VAL A 350 18.03 -3.13 -4.88
N PHE A 351 17.23 -2.19 -5.37
CA PHE A 351 16.22 -1.49 -4.57
C PHE A 351 14.93 -1.36 -5.38
N MET A 352 13.81 -1.82 -4.81
CA MET A 352 12.47 -1.69 -5.39
C MET A 352 11.53 -0.87 -4.50
N PHE A 353 11.54 -1.14 -3.20
CA PHE A 353 10.70 -0.52 -2.18
C PHE A 353 11.29 -0.78 -0.80
N LEU A 354 10.80 -0.10 0.22
CA LEU A 354 11.12 -0.45 1.60
C LEU A 354 10.29 -1.66 2.03
N ILE A 355 10.92 -2.56 2.78
CA ILE A 355 10.29 -3.73 3.38
C ILE A 355 10.36 -3.58 4.89
N ALA A 356 9.24 -3.78 5.58
CA ALA A 356 9.20 -3.72 7.03
C ALA A 356 8.42 -4.87 7.64
N THR A 357 8.73 -5.20 8.89
CA THR A 357 7.95 -6.14 9.68
C THR A 357 8.09 -5.85 11.17
N VAL A 358 7.07 -6.21 11.95
CA VAL A 358 7.09 -6.04 13.39
C VAL A 358 7.77 -7.25 14.03
N SER A 359 8.92 -7.07 14.68
CA SER A 359 9.63 -8.14 15.39
C SER A 359 10.00 -7.68 16.80
N ALA A 360 9.76 -8.54 17.80
CA ALA A 360 10.06 -8.28 19.22
C ALA A 360 9.57 -6.92 19.75
N GLY A 361 8.38 -6.47 19.32
CA GLY A 361 7.81 -5.19 19.77
C GLY A 361 8.41 -3.94 19.09
N THR A 362 9.16 -4.11 18.01
CA THR A 362 9.74 -3.02 17.22
C THR A 362 9.36 -3.17 15.74
N LEU A 363 9.16 -2.05 15.02
CA LEU A 363 8.95 -2.07 13.59
C LEU A 363 10.29 -1.91 12.87
N VAL A 364 10.82 -3.01 12.33
CA VAL A 364 12.11 -3.00 11.62
C VAL A 364 11.85 -2.69 10.16
N VAL A 365 12.56 -1.68 9.61
CA VAL A 365 12.42 -1.23 8.21
C VAL A 365 13.75 -1.43 7.48
N SER A 366 13.72 -2.01 6.28
CA SER A 366 14.90 -2.32 5.49
C SER A 366 14.71 -1.97 4.01
N THR A 367 15.82 -1.76 3.31
CA THR A 367 15.87 -1.54 1.85
C THR A 367 16.03 -2.84 1.06
N ASP A 368 16.53 -3.88 1.71
CA ASP A 368 16.78 -5.18 1.11
C ASP A 368 16.36 -6.33 2.06
N PRO A 369 15.95 -7.49 1.51
CA PRO A 369 15.55 -8.65 2.31
C PRO A 369 16.68 -9.24 3.18
N THR A 370 17.94 -9.14 2.77
CA THR A 370 19.08 -9.73 3.50
C THR A 370 19.31 -9.01 4.84
N SER A 371 19.33 -7.68 4.82
CA SER A 371 19.44 -6.82 6.00
C SER A 371 18.23 -7.00 6.93
N LEU A 372 17.03 -7.24 6.37
CA LEU A 372 15.84 -7.50 7.17
C LEU A 372 15.92 -8.87 7.88
N ASN A 373 16.39 -9.90 7.18
CA ASN A 373 16.60 -11.23 7.77
C ASN A 373 17.63 -11.19 8.90
N ALA A 374 18.73 -10.46 8.70
CA ALA A 374 19.76 -10.28 9.73
C ALA A 374 19.22 -9.56 10.98
N ALA A 375 18.33 -8.57 10.79
CA ALA A 375 17.77 -7.80 11.92
C ALA A 375 16.62 -8.51 12.65
N THR A 376 15.84 -9.35 11.97
CA THR A 376 14.60 -9.92 12.52
C THR A 376 14.68 -11.43 12.80
N GLY A 377 15.67 -12.13 12.26
CA GLY A 377 15.76 -13.60 12.30
C GLY A 377 14.71 -14.32 11.44
N MET A 378 13.93 -13.60 10.63
CA MET A 378 12.94 -14.17 9.71
C MET A 378 13.58 -14.58 8.39
N SER A 379 12.91 -15.46 7.64
CA SER A 379 13.30 -15.86 6.29
C SER A 379 12.42 -15.15 5.26
N VAL A 380 12.84 -13.95 4.84
CA VAL A 380 12.20 -13.18 3.77
C VAL A 380 12.80 -13.58 2.41
N PRO A 381 11.97 -13.85 1.38
CA PRO A 381 12.44 -14.14 0.03
C PRO A 381 13.32 -13.02 -0.53
N GLN A 382 14.35 -13.36 -1.30
CA GLN A 382 15.22 -12.38 -1.96
C GLN A 382 14.60 -11.86 -3.25
N PHE A 383 15.09 -10.73 -3.76
CA PHE A 383 14.71 -10.22 -5.07
C PHE A 383 15.22 -11.16 -6.16
N SER A 384 14.30 -11.66 -6.98
CA SER A 384 14.63 -12.66 -8.00
C SER A 384 15.34 -12.01 -9.18
N PRO A 385 16.53 -12.50 -9.58
CA PRO A 385 17.21 -12.00 -10.75
C PRO A 385 16.55 -12.51 -12.03
N ARG A 386 16.86 -11.87 -13.17
CA ARG A 386 16.49 -12.43 -14.48
C ARG A 386 17.22 -13.76 -14.71
N ILE A 387 16.45 -14.83 -14.91
CA ILE A 387 16.97 -16.20 -15.12
C ILE A 387 16.92 -16.67 -16.58
N ALA A 388 16.13 -16.02 -17.44
CA ALA A 388 15.98 -16.40 -18.84
C ALA A 388 15.79 -15.15 -19.74
N GLY A 389 16.35 -15.22 -20.95
CA GLY A 389 16.20 -14.21 -21.99
C GLY A 389 17.20 -13.06 -21.96
N ASP A 390 16.98 -12.10 -22.86
CA ASP A 390 17.74 -10.85 -23.01
C ASP A 390 16.85 -9.62 -22.82
N VAL A 391 17.37 -8.43 -23.14
CA VAL A 391 16.64 -7.16 -23.08
C VAL A 391 15.41 -7.11 -24.01
N ASN A 392 15.34 -7.93 -25.06
CA ASN A 392 14.25 -7.90 -26.04
C ASN A 392 13.16 -8.93 -25.70
N THR A 393 13.57 -10.14 -25.37
CA THR A 393 12.68 -11.30 -25.11
C THR A 393 12.17 -11.35 -23.68
N SER A 394 12.97 -10.86 -22.73
CA SER A 394 12.66 -10.76 -21.30
C SER A 394 13.10 -9.37 -20.80
N PRO A 395 12.38 -8.31 -21.25
CA PRO A 395 12.75 -6.94 -20.96
C PRO A 395 12.75 -6.70 -19.45
N MET A 396 13.52 -5.69 -19.03
CA MET A 396 13.47 -5.24 -17.65
C MET A 396 12.07 -4.68 -17.35
N PRO A 397 11.47 -5.02 -16.20
CA PRO A 397 10.18 -4.46 -15.80
C PRO A 397 10.21 -2.94 -15.85
N ASN A 398 9.17 -2.32 -16.40
CA ASN A 398 9.17 -0.88 -16.68
C ASN A 398 9.35 0.00 -15.42
N PHE A 399 9.02 -0.50 -14.23
CA PHE A 399 9.19 0.23 -12.98
C PHE A 399 10.64 0.37 -12.51
N LEU A 400 11.58 -0.40 -13.09
CA LEU A 400 13.01 -0.29 -12.79
C LEU A 400 13.58 1.03 -13.35
N ASP A 401 14.42 1.73 -12.58
CA ASP A 401 14.92 3.11 -12.83
C ASP A 401 13.83 4.20 -12.83
N LYS A 402 12.63 3.87 -12.36
CA LYS A 402 11.52 4.81 -12.17
C LYS A 402 11.07 4.85 -10.71
N GLU A 403 10.33 5.90 -10.38
CA GLU A 403 9.65 6.00 -9.09
C GLU A 403 8.40 5.12 -9.08
N VAL A 404 8.18 4.42 -7.97
CA VAL A 404 6.97 3.62 -7.74
C VAL A 404 5.91 4.51 -7.10
N THR A 405 4.77 4.65 -7.78
CA THR A 405 3.65 5.51 -7.32
C THR A 405 2.66 4.72 -6.48
N TYR A 406 2.52 3.42 -6.74
CA TYR A 406 1.58 2.55 -6.02
C TYR A 406 2.12 1.14 -5.85
N VAL A 407 1.81 0.55 -4.69
CA VAL A 407 2.02 -0.86 -4.37
C VAL A 407 0.73 -1.45 -3.78
N GLY A 408 0.38 -2.66 -4.17
CA GLY A 408 -0.81 -3.39 -3.72
C GLY A 408 -0.67 -4.89 -3.95
N ASN A 409 -1.69 -5.68 -3.61
CA ASN A 409 -1.73 -7.12 -3.89
C ASN A 409 -3.03 -7.44 -4.61
N PHE A 410 -3.01 -8.26 -5.66
CA PHE A 410 -4.22 -8.73 -6.33
C PHE A 410 -4.02 -10.14 -6.86
N GLN A 411 -4.98 -11.04 -6.61
CA GLN A 411 -4.93 -12.46 -7.02
C GLN A 411 -3.57 -13.15 -6.79
N ASP A 412 -3.02 -13.01 -5.58
CA ASP A 412 -1.73 -13.60 -5.19
C ASP A 412 -0.51 -13.09 -5.99
N ARG A 413 -0.61 -11.85 -6.50
CA ARG A 413 0.47 -11.13 -7.18
C ARG A 413 0.71 -9.78 -6.53
N LEU A 414 1.97 -9.42 -6.32
CA LEU A 414 2.35 -8.07 -5.91
C LEU A 414 2.18 -7.13 -7.11
N VAL A 415 1.35 -6.11 -6.95
CA VAL A 415 1.08 -5.08 -7.95
C VAL A 415 1.97 -3.88 -7.66
N VAL A 416 2.79 -3.49 -8.62
CA VAL A 416 3.69 -2.33 -8.59
C VAL A 416 3.36 -1.44 -9.79
N ILE A 417 3.05 -0.18 -9.53
CA ILE A 417 2.70 0.77 -10.60
C ILE A 417 3.72 1.92 -10.60
N SER A 418 4.14 2.29 -11.79
CA SER A 418 4.95 3.48 -12.05
C SER A 418 4.25 4.32 -13.12
N GLY A 419 3.65 5.43 -12.71
CA GLY A 419 2.79 6.25 -13.59
C GLY A 419 1.50 5.51 -13.96
N SER A 420 1.35 5.17 -15.24
CA SER A 420 0.20 4.46 -15.82
C SER A 420 0.46 2.98 -16.15
N ILE A 421 1.69 2.48 -15.95
CA ILE A 421 2.07 1.09 -16.28
C ILE A 421 2.02 0.22 -15.03
N ILE A 422 1.21 -0.83 -15.10
CA ILE A 422 0.95 -1.77 -14.01
C ILE A 422 1.79 -3.02 -14.22
N ASN A 423 2.65 -3.32 -13.25
CA ASN A 423 3.47 -4.52 -13.20
C ASN A 423 2.95 -5.43 -12.09
N MET A 424 2.73 -6.71 -12.39
CA MET A 424 2.33 -7.70 -11.41
C MET A 424 3.38 -8.80 -11.33
N SER A 425 3.77 -9.19 -10.12
CA SER A 425 4.73 -10.26 -9.89
C SER A 425 4.19 -11.61 -10.39
N ARG A 426 5.07 -12.60 -10.43
CA ARG A 426 4.69 -14.01 -10.55
C ARG A 426 3.73 -14.39 -9.40
N THR A 427 2.81 -15.31 -9.67
CA THR A 427 1.89 -15.84 -8.66
C THR A 427 2.66 -16.57 -7.56
N GLY A 428 2.42 -16.24 -6.30
CA GLY A 428 3.06 -16.85 -5.13
C GLY A 428 4.53 -16.45 -4.88
N ASP A 429 5.17 -15.77 -5.83
CA ASP A 429 6.54 -15.24 -5.70
C ASP A 429 6.52 -13.72 -5.91
N TYR A 430 6.21 -13.01 -4.82
CA TYR A 430 5.95 -11.56 -4.81
C TYR A 430 7.13 -10.69 -5.25
N PHE A 431 8.36 -11.21 -5.21
CA PHE A 431 9.58 -10.44 -5.54
C PHE A 431 10.17 -10.82 -6.89
N ASN A 432 9.41 -11.56 -7.70
CA ASN A 432 9.83 -11.99 -9.02
C ASN A 432 8.98 -11.33 -10.12
N PHE A 433 9.65 -10.50 -10.92
CA PHE A 433 9.09 -9.77 -12.04
C PHE A 433 9.69 -10.20 -13.38
N PHE A 434 10.41 -11.32 -13.43
CA PHE A 434 10.98 -11.87 -14.66
C PHE A 434 10.29 -13.18 -15.06
N ARG A 435 10.21 -13.42 -16.38
CA ARG A 435 9.69 -14.67 -16.92
C ARG A 435 10.63 -15.83 -16.60
N THR A 436 10.07 -17.02 -16.44
CA THR A 436 10.86 -18.23 -16.16
C THR A 436 11.46 -18.87 -17.41
N SER A 437 10.83 -18.66 -18.57
CA SER A 437 11.26 -19.18 -19.87
C SER A 437 10.91 -18.19 -20.97
N VAL A 438 11.69 -18.19 -22.05
CA VAL A 438 11.37 -17.43 -23.28
C VAL A 438 10.53 -18.28 -24.24
N LEU A 439 10.71 -19.60 -24.23
CA LEU A 439 10.07 -20.50 -25.19
C LEU A 439 8.58 -20.70 -24.93
N THR A 440 8.17 -20.67 -23.66
CA THR A 440 6.77 -20.83 -23.28
C THR A 440 6.39 -19.77 -22.25
N VAL A 441 5.34 -19.01 -22.57
CA VAL A 441 4.70 -18.11 -21.61
C VAL A 441 3.80 -18.96 -20.73
N LYS A 442 4.08 -18.99 -19.44
CA LYS A 442 3.27 -19.70 -18.46
C LYS A 442 2.22 -18.77 -17.87
N ASP A 443 1.10 -19.34 -17.44
CA ASP A 443 0.01 -18.56 -16.84
C ASP A 443 0.42 -17.86 -15.54
N ASP A 444 1.43 -18.39 -14.83
CA ASP A 444 1.94 -17.82 -13.58
C ASP A 444 3.01 -16.73 -13.79
N ASP A 445 3.53 -16.55 -15.01
CA ASP A 445 4.56 -15.55 -15.31
C ASP A 445 4.09 -14.12 -14.96
N PRO A 446 5.01 -13.17 -14.71
CA PRO A 446 4.68 -11.79 -14.40
C PRO A 446 3.93 -11.10 -15.55
N VAL A 447 3.09 -10.12 -15.18
CA VAL A 447 2.20 -9.42 -16.10
C VAL A 447 2.56 -7.93 -16.12
N GLU A 448 2.78 -7.37 -17.30
CA GLU A 448 2.92 -5.92 -17.51
C GLU A 448 1.81 -5.46 -18.44
N VAL A 449 0.96 -4.53 -17.96
CA VAL A 449 -0.18 -4.01 -18.72
C VAL A 449 -0.25 -2.50 -18.55
N TYR A 450 -0.59 -1.82 -19.64
CA TYR A 450 -0.85 -0.39 -19.67
C TYR A 450 -2.35 -0.11 -19.44
N ALA A 451 -2.66 0.94 -18.67
CA ALA A 451 -4.03 1.39 -18.51
C ALA A 451 -4.55 2.07 -19.80
N LEU A 452 -5.51 1.44 -20.50
CA LEU A 452 -6.04 1.98 -21.76
C LEU A 452 -6.74 3.33 -21.52
N GLY A 453 -6.38 4.35 -22.31
CA GLY A 453 -6.91 5.73 -22.18
C GLY A 453 -6.11 6.66 -21.25
N ALA A 454 -5.02 6.16 -20.67
CA ALA A 454 -4.24 6.80 -19.61
C ALA A 454 -3.01 7.60 -20.09
N ASP A 455 -3.06 8.24 -21.26
CA ASP A 455 -1.94 9.05 -21.77
C ASP A 455 -1.58 10.12 -20.74
N ASP A 456 -0.52 9.84 -19.95
CA ASP A 456 -0.01 10.64 -18.82
C ASP A 456 -0.85 10.66 -17.52
N ASP A 457 -1.55 9.58 -17.15
CA ASP A 457 -2.22 9.46 -15.84
C ASP A 457 -1.33 8.78 -14.76
N ILE A 458 -1.40 9.25 -13.52
CA ILE A 458 -0.63 8.71 -12.39
C ILE A 458 -1.59 7.99 -11.44
N ILE A 459 -1.45 6.67 -11.33
CA ILE A 459 -2.25 5.86 -10.42
C ILE A 459 -1.66 5.92 -9.01
N ARG A 460 -2.50 6.32 -8.04
CA ARG A 460 -2.08 6.53 -6.63
C ARG A 460 -2.74 5.58 -5.64
N HIS A 461 -3.95 5.11 -5.91
CA HIS A 461 -4.73 4.30 -4.97
C HIS A 461 -5.47 3.17 -5.67
N SER A 462 -5.77 2.11 -4.93
CA SER A 462 -6.74 1.10 -5.35
C SER A 462 -7.63 0.66 -4.20
N VAL A 463 -8.78 0.12 -4.59
CA VAL A 463 -9.79 -0.47 -3.70
C VAL A 463 -10.38 -1.71 -4.39
N PHE A 464 -10.71 -2.73 -3.60
CA PHE A 464 -11.43 -3.90 -4.11
C PHE A 464 -12.92 -3.64 -4.11
N PHE A 465 -13.57 -3.95 -5.24
CA PHE A 465 -14.99 -3.75 -5.44
C PHE A 465 -15.54 -4.80 -6.41
N ASP A 466 -16.62 -5.50 -6.03
CA ASP A 466 -17.23 -6.59 -6.81
C ASP A 466 -16.22 -7.57 -7.44
N LYS A 467 -15.36 -8.17 -6.60
CA LYS A 467 -14.27 -9.10 -6.99
C LYS A 467 -13.19 -8.50 -7.89
N SER A 468 -13.36 -7.26 -8.34
CA SER A 468 -12.46 -6.53 -9.21
C SER A 468 -11.61 -5.56 -8.40
N MET A 469 -10.50 -5.10 -8.97
CA MET A 469 -9.70 -4.04 -8.39
C MET A 469 -9.95 -2.74 -9.16
N VAL A 470 -10.45 -1.71 -8.46
CA VAL A 470 -10.63 -0.37 -9.01
C VAL A 470 -9.41 0.47 -8.64
N LEU A 471 -8.72 0.98 -9.66
CA LEU A 471 -7.55 1.84 -9.58
C LEU A 471 -8.00 3.30 -9.77
N PHE A 472 -7.47 4.19 -8.93
CA PHE A 472 -7.72 5.63 -9.01
C PHE A 472 -6.45 6.33 -9.50
N GLY A 473 -6.53 6.81 -10.74
CA GLY A 473 -5.62 7.77 -11.35
C GLY A 473 -6.02 9.21 -10.99
N GLU A 474 -5.09 10.15 -11.17
CA GLU A 474 -5.34 11.58 -10.97
C GLU A 474 -6.45 12.08 -11.90
N ARG A 475 -6.61 11.47 -13.08
CA ARG A 475 -7.58 11.88 -14.10
C ARG A 475 -8.74 10.90 -14.23
N GLN A 476 -8.48 9.60 -14.22
CA GLN A 476 -9.50 8.59 -14.50
C GLN A 476 -9.49 7.43 -13.49
N GLN A 477 -10.55 6.65 -13.50
CA GLN A 477 -10.67 5.41 -12.74
C GLN A 477 -10.63 4.21 -13.69
N TYR A 478 -9.82 3.22 -13.34
CA TYR A 478 -9.64 2.00 -14.11
C TYR A 478 -10.09 0.79 -13.31
N THR A 479 -10.57 -0.24 -13.99
CA THR A 479 -10.95 -1.50 -13.35
C THR A 479 -10.15 -2.64 -13.97
N ILE A 480 -9.64 -3.51 -13.10
CA ILE A 480 -9.11 -4.83 -13.46
C ILE A 480 -10.13 -5.87 -12.98
N ASP A 481 -10.74 -6.58 -13.93
CA ASP A 481 -11.70 -7.63 -13.61
C ASP A 481 -10.99 -8.79 -12.90
N GLY A 482 -11.53 -9.21 -11.76
CA GLY A 482 -11.02 -10.36 -11.01
C GLY A 482 -11.82 -11.65 -11.20
N ARG A 483 -12.83 -11.67 -12.09
CA ARG A 483 -13.62 -12.88 -12.40
C ARG A 483 -12.87 -13.87 -13.28
N VAL A 484 -11.94 -13.37 -14.09
CA VAL A 484 -11.00 -14.20 -14.84
C VAL A 484 -9.64 -14.13 -14.13
N PRO A 485 -8.92 -15.26 -14.00
CA PRO A 485 -7.55 -15.24 -13.48
C PRO A 485 -6.63 -14.37 -14.36
N ILE A 486 -5.80 -13.56 -13.69
CA ILE A 486 -4.79 -12.73 -14.33
C ILE A 486 -3.66 -13.62 -14.84
N THR A 487 -3.55 -13.69 -16.17
CA THR A 487 -2.42 -14.27 -16.88
C THR A 487 -1.85 -13.25 -17.88
N PRO A 488 -0.60 -13.41 -18.32
CA PRO A 488 0.00 -12.50 -19.31
C PRO A 488 -0.79 -12.40 -20.62
N GLY A 489 -1.59 -13.40 -20.98
CA GLY A 489 -2.38 -13.43 -22.22
C GLY A 489 -3.79 -12.86 -22.12
N THR A 490 -4.37 -12.74 -20.92
CA THR A 490 -5.80 -12.38 -20.74
C THR A 490 -6.02 -11.01 -20.07
N THR A 491 -4.98 -10.45 -19.44
CA THR A 491 -5.16 -9.30 -18.56
C THR A 491 -5.35 -8.02 -19.35
N THR A 492 -6.48 -7.34 -19.12
CA THR A 492 -6.76 -6.01 -19.68
C THR A 492 -7.20 -5.06 -18.58
N VAL A 493 -6.77 -3.81 -18.68
CA VAL A 493 -7.16 -2.73 -17.76
C VAL A 493 -8.10 -1.81 -18.53
N ILE A 494 -9.35 -1.72 -18.09
CA ILE A 494 -10.39 -0.92 -18.76
C ILE A 494 -10.68 0.35 -17.98
N GLN A 495 -10.99 1.44 -18.69
CA GLN A 495 -11.49 2.66 -18.06
C GLN A 495 -12.93 2.42 -17.59
N SER A 496 -13.20 2.72 -16.31
CA SER A 496 -14.51 2.58 -15.69
C SER A 496 -15.24 3.94 -15.62
N SER A 497 -14.54 4.99 -15.18
CA SER A 497 -15.07 6.35 -15.10
C SER A 497 -13.97 7.40 -15.22
N ALA A 498 -14.36 8.67 -15.40
CA ALA A 498 -13.45 9.78 -15.69
C ALA A 498 -13.61 10.93 -14.68
N HIS A 499 -13.60 10.62 -13.38
CA HIS A 499 -13.64 11.65 -12.34
C HIS A 499 -12.23 12.12 -12.00
N GLU A 500 -11.84 13.26 -12.56
CA GLU A 500 -10.56 13.91 -12.25
C GLU A 500 -10.49 14.41 -10.79
N ASP A 501 -9.26 14.56 -10.27
CA ASP A 501 -8.93 15.07 -8.92
C ASP A 501 -9.50 14.23 -7.77
N ALA A 502 -9.53 12.91 -7.94
CA ALA A 502 -10.08 11.93 -6.98
C ALA A 502 -9.02 11.15 -6.17
N THR A 503 -7.77 11.62 -6.11
CA THR A 503 -6.62 10.90 -5.54
C THR A 503 -6.03 11.53 -4.27
N ASP A 504 -6.52 12.69 -3.82
CA ASP A 504 -5.98 13.40 -2.63
C ASP A 504 -6.14 12.57 -1.32
N ALA A 505 -7.22 11.78 -1.23
CA ALA A 505 -7.50 10.85 -0.13
C ALA A 505 -7.71 9.42 -0.64
N ALA A 506 -7.26 8.44 0.14
CA ALA A 506 -7.47 7.04 -0.18
C ALA A 506 -8.98 6.69 -0.19
N PRO A 507 -9.50 6.10 -1.27
CA PRO A 507 -10.88 5.64 -1.31
C PRO A 507 -11.08 4.46 -0.34
N VAL A 508 -12.31 4.30 0.13
CA VAL A 508 -12.66 3.26 1.12
C VAL A 508 -13.83 2.43 0.62
N SER A 509 -13.65 1.11 0.54
CA SER A 509 -14.74 0.14 0.32
C SER A 509 -15.34 -0.29 1.64
N ARG A 510 -16.68 -0.26 1.73
CA ARG A 510 -17.39 -0.87 2.85
C ARG A 510 -18.73 -1.46 2.37
N GLY A 511 -18.91 -2.76 2.60
CA GLY A 511 -20.07 -3.48 2.07
C GLY A 511 -20.05 -3.48 0.53
N GLU A 512 -21.15 -3.02 -0.06
CA GLU A 512 -21.34 -2.92 -1.53
C GLU A 512 -21.07 -1.50 -2.06
N LEU A 513 -20.46 -0.64 -1.25
CA LEU A 513 -20.21 0.77 -1.59
C LEU A 513 -18.72 1.09 -1.57
N VAL A 514 -18.27 1.92 -2.51
CA VAL A 514 -16.94 2.55 -2.46
C VAL A 514 -17.11 4.06 -2.35
N PHE A 515 -16.61 4.64 -1.27
CA PHE A 515 -16.58 6.09 -1.10
C PHE A 515 -15.24 6.65 -1.58
N PHE A 516 -15.31 7.70 -2.38
CA PHE A 516 -14.14 8.46 -2.79
C PHE A 516 -14.44 9.96 -2.74
N ALA A 517 -13.40 10.75 -2.51
CA ALA A 517 -13.51 12.19 -2.41
C ALA A 517 -12.93 12.86 -3.66
N LYS A 518 -13.63 13.86 -4.17
CA LYS A 518 -13.18 14.70 -5.29
C LYS A 518 -12.95 16.13 -4.80
N ARG A 519 -11.86 16.73 -5.24
CA ARG A 519 -11.57 18.15 -5.00
C ARG A 519 -12.23 19.04 -6.06
N ARG A 520 -12.76 20.19 -5.63
CA ARG A 520 -13.25 21.27 -6.51
C ARG A 520 -13.00 22.62 -5.84
N GLU A 521 -12.11 23.45 -6.39
CA GLU A 521 -11.87 24.84 -5.92
C GLU A 521 -11.78 24.98 -4.39
N GLU A 522 -10.89 24.22 -3.75
CA GLU A 522 -10.76 24.15 -2.27
C GLU A 522 -12.01 23.68 -1.52
N LEU A 523 -12.92 22.97 -2.18
CA LEU A 523 -14.01 22.24 -1.57
C LEU A 523 -13.86 20.75 -1.86
N THR A 524 -14.40 19.94 -0.96
CA THR A 524 -14.42 18.49 -1.10
C THR A 524 -15.84 18.02 -1.36
N LYS A 525 -16.01 17.19 -2.39
CA LYS A 525 -17.24 16.46 -2.68
C LYS A 525 -17.03 14.97 -2.41
N ILE A 526 -18.03 14.31 -1.88
CA ILE A 526 -18.00 12.87 -1.60
C ILE A 526 -18.93 12.17 -2.58
N ASN A 527 -18.35 11.22 -3.30
CA ASN A 527 -19.05 10.37 -4.24
C ASN A 527 -19.01 8.93 -3.73
N GLN A 528 -20.05 8.17 -4.09
CA GLN A 528 -20.09 6.74 -3.87
C GLN A 528 -20.20 6.00 -5.21
N ILE A 529 -19.51 4.87 -5.31
CA ILE A 529 -19.67 3.90 -6.40
C ILE A 529 -20.52 2.75 -5.87
N GLU A 530 -21.51 2.40 -6.66
CA GLU A 530 -22.48 1.34 -6.41
C GLU A 530 -22.48 0.38 -7.60
N VAL A 531 -22.94 -0.86 -7.37
CA VAL A 531 -23.18 -1.79 -8.48
C VAL A 531 -24.39 -1.26 -9.27
N GLY A 532 -24.25 -1.16 -10.59
CA GLY A 532 -25.33 -0.71 -11.46
C GLY A 532 -26.43 -1.76 -11.63
N ASP A 533 -27.59 -1.33 -12.13
CA ASP A 533 -28.74 -2.21 -12.39
C ASP A 533 -28.48 -3.24 -13.50
N VAL A 534 -27.52 -2.93 -14.38
CA VAL A 534 -27.06 -3.82 -15.45
C VAL A 534 -25.73 -4.45 -15.03
N GLN A 535 -25.59 -5.75 -15.29
CA GLN A 535 -24.36 -6.48 -15.03
C GLN A 535 -23.15 -5.75 -15.63
N ASP A 536 -22.07 -5.65 -14.86
CA ASP A 536 -20.79 -5.01 -15.24
C ASP A 536 -20.82 -3.50 -15.44
N THR A 537 -21.91 -2.83 -15.03
CA THR A 537 -21.95 -1.37 -14.95
C THR A 537 -21.74 -0.92 -13.50
N SER A 538 -20.96 0.15 -13.31
CA SER A 538 -20.86 0.83 -12.02
C SER A 538 -21.59 2.16 -12.10
N ARG A 539 -22.32 2.51 -11.04
CA ARG A 539 -23.02 3.79 -10.94
C ARG A 539 -22.30 4.66 -9.93
N VAL A 540 -21.95 5.87 -10.34
CA VAL A 540 -21.38 6.88 -9.45
C VAL A 540 -22.48 7.87 -9.07
N THR A 541 -22.68 8.09 -7.78
CA THR A 541 -23.61 9.09 -7.25
C THR A 541 -22.91 10.02 -6.27
N GLU A 542 -23.22 11.32 -6.32
CA GLU A 542 -22.70 12.29 -5.34
C GLU A 542 -23.59 12.25 -4.08
N VAL A 543 -22.98 12.03 -2.92
CA VAL A 543 -23.67 11.97 -1.63
C VAL A 543 -23.73 13.37 -0.98
N SER A 544 -22.78 14.23 -1.30
CA SER A 544 -22.68 15.60 -0.78
C SER A 544 -23.50 16.66 -1.55
N LEU A 545 -24.51 16.26 -2.33
CA LEU A 545 -25.28 17.17 -3.20
C LEU A 545 -25.98 18.30 -2.44
N GLN A 546 -26.35 18.05 -1.19
CA GLN A 546 -27.06 19.00 -0.33
C GLN A 546 -26.11 19.98 0.39
N LEU A 547 -24.80 19.75 0.25
CA LEU A 547 -23.75 20.56 0.86
C LEU A 547 -23.06 21.39 -0.22
N TYR A 548 -22.89 22.68 0.06
CA TYR A 548 -22.18 23.62 -0.79
C TYR A 548 -20.71 23.74 -0.35
N ASP A 549 -20.45 24.32 0.82
CA ASP A 549 -19.10 24.63 1.35
C ASP A 549 -18.80 23.97 2.72
N TYR A 550 -19.68 23.06 3.17
CA TYR A 550 -19.59 22.42 4.48
C TYR A 550 -18.31 21.61 4.68
N ILE A 551 -17.79 20.99 3.61
CA ILE A 551 -16.51 20.27 3.59
C ILE A 551 -15.53 21.09 2.76
N GLY A 552 -14.81 21.99 3.42
CA GLY A 552 -13.80 22.83 2.76
C GLY A 552 -12.41 22.23 2.82
N GLY A 553 -11.53 22.76 1.98
CA GLY A 553 -10.18 22.26 1.76
C GLY A 553 -10.14 21.00 0.89
N LYS A 554 -8.95 20.39 0.86
CA LYS A 554 -8.70 19.11 0.18
C LYS A 554 -9.03 17.95 1.12
N PRO A 555 -9.56 16.83 0.62
CA PRO A 555 -9.74 15.64 1.45
C PRO A 555 -8.37 15.04 1.78
N VAL A 556 -8.13 14.71 3.05
CA VAL A 556 -6.87 14.11 3.51
C VAL A 556 -7.05 12.61 3.74
N GLN A 557 -8.18 12.24 4.36
CA GLN A 557 -8.42 10.87 4.77
C GLN A 557 -9.92 10.57 4.85
N LEU A 558 -10.30 9.39 4.38
CA LEU A 558 -11.61 8.78 4.57
C LEU A 558 -11.49 7.56 5.50
N LEU A 559 -12.46 7.34 6.37
CA LEU A 559 -12.58 6.16 7.23
C LEU A 559 -14.04 5.72 7.28
N ALA A 560 -14.34 4.48 6.94
CA ALA A 560 -15.69 3.93 6.99
C ALA A 560 -15.84 2.89 8.13
N VAL A 561 -16.94 2.99 8.88
CA VAL A 561 -17.31 2.09 9.99
C VAL A 561 -18.73 1.55 9.74
N THR A 562 -19.02 0.33 10.19
CA THR A 562 -20.34 -0.35 9.96
C THR A 562 -21.24 -0.44 11.18
N ASN A 563 -20.76 -0.09 12.36
CA ASN A 563 -21.54 -0.20 13.59
C ASN A 563 -21.41 1.08 14.42
N PRO A 564 -22.20 2.13 14.14
CA PRO A 564 -23.18 2.26 13.04
C PRO A 564 -22.52 2.54 11.67
N ASP A 565 -23.27 2.38 10.58
CA ASP A 565 -22.83 2.74 9.22
C ASP A 565 -22.54 4.25 9.13
N MET A 566 -21.25 4.58 9.07
CA MET A 566 -20.75 5.94 9.11
C MET A 566 -19.45 6.09 8.32
N LEU A 567 -19.36 7.16 7.54
CA LEU A 567 -18.14 7.62 6.88
C LEU A 567 -17.61 8.86 7.60
N LEU A 568 -16.32 8.88 7.90
CA LEU A 568 -15.61 9.99 8.50
C LEU A 568 -14.64 10.59 7.50
N VAL A 569 -14.67 11.92 7.38
CA VAL A 569 -13.90 12.69 6.41
C VAL A 569 -13.06 13.72 7.14
N ARG A 570 -11.74 13.66 6.93
CA ARG A 570 -10.78 14.68 7.37
C ARG A 570 -10.37 15.56 6.20
N SER A 571 -10.32 16.87 6.41
CA SER A 571 -10.04 17.87 5.37
C SER A 571 -8.95 18.86 5.79
N THR A 572 -8.37 19.59 4.83
CA THR A 572 -7.28 20.55 5.12
C THR A 572 -7.75 21.91 5.64
N LYS A 573 -9.04 22.26 5.55
CA LYS A 573 -9.55 23.56 6.02
C LYS A 573 -9.56 23.63 7.55
N ASP A 574 -9.97 22.54 8.20
CA ASP A 574 -9.99 22.44 9.65
C ASP A 574 -9.53 21.05 10.10
N TYR A 575 -8.30 20.97 10.57
CA TYR A 575 -7.67 19.75 11.05
C TYR A 575 -8.14 19.32 12.45
N ASN A 576 -8.87 20.17 13.17
CA ASN A 576 -9.46 19.83 14.47
C ASN A 576 -10.87 19.28 14.33
N SER A 577 -11.41 19.23 13.10
CA SER A 577 -12.74 18.73 12.81
C SER A 577 -12.74 17.49 11.93
N ILE A 578 -13.74 16.65 12.16
CA ILE A 578 -14.07 15.50 11.33
C ILE A 578 -15.50 15.69 10.86
N VAL A 579 -15.73 15.64 9.55
CA VAL A 579 -17.08 15.61 9.00
C VAL A 579 -17.53 14.17 8.97
N THR A 580 -18.67 13.88 9.60
CA THR A 580 -19.25 12.53 9.65
C THR A 580 -20.51 12.46 8.80
N PHE A 581 -20.63 11.36 8.09
CA PHE A 581 -21.77 11.01 7.27
C PHE A 581 -22.34 9.70 7.76
N ARG A 582 -23.50 9.74 8.40
CA ARG A 582 -24.21 8.54 8.83
C ARG A 582 -25.27 8.19 7.80
N TYR A 583 -25.32 6.91 7.44
CA TYR A 583 -26.33 6.41 6.53
C TYR A 583 -27.00 5.16 7.08
N LEU A 584 -28.19 4.87 6.56
CA LEU A 584 -28.90 3.62 6.81
C LEU A 584 -29.64 3.22 5.54
N ASP A 585 -29.27 2.08 4.98
CA ASP A 585 -29.88 1.51 3.79
C ASP A 585 -30.86 0.39 4.18
N ARG A 586 -32.05 0.37 3.57
CA ARG A 586 -33.01 -0.73 3.68
C ARG A 586 -33.39 -1.21 2.29
N GLY A 587 -32.70 -2.24 1.81
CA GLY A 587 -32.81 -2.66 0.42
C GLY A 587 -32.25 -1.57 -0.50
N PRO A 588 -32.93 -1.20 -1.60
CA PRO A 588 -32.45 -0.15 -2.50
C PRO A 588 -32.74 1.28 -1.99
N GLU A 589 -33.46 1.45 -0.88
CA GLU A 589 -33.86 2.77 -0.38
C GLU A 589 -32.97 3.24 0.79
N ARG A 590 -32.41 4.45 0.66
CA ARG A 590 -31.69 5.16 1.72
C ARG A 590 -32.69 5.78 2.70
N LEU A 591 -32.81 5.20 3.91
CA LEU A 591 -33.73 5.68 4.95
C LEU A 591 -33.19 6.85 5.75
N LEU A 592 -31.87 6.82 6.02
CA LEU A 592 -31.18 7.87 6.76
C LEU A 592 -30.00 8.35 5.94
N ASP A 593 -29.92 9.66 5.77
CA ASP A 593 -28.77 10.38 5.28
C ASP A 593 -28.59 11.55 6.24
N SER A 594 -27.45 11.60 6.93
CA SER A 594 -27.18 12.63 7.92
C SER A 594 -25.72 13.04 7.92
N TRP A 595 -25.50 14.32 7.63
CA TRP A 595 -24.21 14.99 7.79
C TRP A 595 -24.12 15.69 9.14
N SER A 596 -23.00 15.55 9.82
CA SER A 596 -22.66 16.34 11.00
C SER A 596 -21.15 16.58 11.09
N ARG A 597 -20.74 17.50 11.95
CA ARG A 597 -19.31 17.80 12.19
C ARG A 597 -18.96 17.51 13.64
N TRP A 598 -17.86 16.81 13.85
CA TRP A 598 -17.26 16.66 15.17
C TRP A 598 -16.05 17.59 15.24
N THR A 599 -16.12 18.58 16.11
CA THR A 599 -15.03 19.53 16.35
C THR A 599 -14.43 19.21 17.71
N TYR A 600 -13.13 18.92 17.70
CA TYR A 600 -12.34 18.68 18.91
C TYR A 600 -11.78 19.99 19.43
N ASN A 601 -11.52 20.04 20.74
CA ASN A 601 -10.95 21.25 21.35
C ASN A 601 -9.59 21.61 20.69
N PRO A 602 -9.39 22.87 20.25
CA PRO A 602 -8.17 23.29 19.57
C PRO A 602 -6.87 23.06 20.37
N LYS A 603 -6.95 22.98 21.70
CA LYS A 603 -5.78 22.71 22.57
C LYS A 603 -5.21 21.31 22.42
N LEU A 604 -6.01 20.33 21.98
CA LEU A 604 -5.50 18.99 21.64
C LEU A 604 -4.62 19.00 20.39
N GLY A 605 -4.74 20.05 19.59
CA GLY A 605 -4.05 20.20 18.33
C GLY A 605 -4.62 19.33 17.21
N PRO A 606 -4.06 19.47 15.99
CA PRO A 606 -4.62 18.91 14.77
C PRO A 606 -4.61 17.38 14.77
N ILE A 607 -5.64 16.80 14.17
CA ILE A 607 -5.74 15.35 13.94
C ILE A 607 -4.84 15.00 12.76
N ILE A 608 -3.85 14.15 13.01
CA ILE A 608 -2.86 13.69 12.02
C ILE A 608 -3.22 12.36 11.37
N GLY A 609 -4.11 11.57 11.99
CA GLY A 609 -4.58 10.31 11.43
C GLY A 609 -5.79 9.74 12.18
N MET A 610 -6.53 8.88 11.49
CA MET A 610 -7.67 8.15 12.05
C MET A 610 -7.57 6.66 11.72
N SER A 611 -8.12 5.81 12.58
CA SER A 611 -8.18 4.35 12.41
C SER A 611 -9.38 3.80 13.18
N SER A 612 -9.87 2.60 12.83
CA SER A 612 -10.95 1.94 13.56
C SER A 612 -10.45 0.69 14.29
N TYR A 613 -10.95 0.43 15.49
CA TYR A 613 -10.68 -0.78 16.27
C TYR A 613 -11.84 -1.08 17.22
N GLU A 614 -12.36 -2.32 17.20
CA GLU A 614 -13.46 -2.76 18.08
C GLU A 614 -14.64 -1.77 18.14
N ASP A 615 -15.11 -1.31 16.97
CA ASP A 615 -16.20 -0.32 16.82
C ASP A 615 -15.94 1.05 17.50
N GLN A 616 -14.69 1.33 17.88
CA GLN A 616 -14.21 2.64 18.29
C GLN A 616 -13.33 3.24 17.20
N ILE A 617 -13.28 4.58 17.15
CA ILE A 617 -12.35 5.29 16.29
C ILE A 617 -11.14 5.68 17.13
N ILE A 618 -9.96 5.35 16.66
CA ILE A 618 -8.70 5.83 17.22
C ILE A 618 -8.30 7.09 16.44
N LEU A 619 -8.09 8.18 17.17
CA LEU A 619 -7.65 9.46 16.65
C LEU A 619 -6.23 9.74 17.13
N PHE A 620 -5.38 10.19 16.22
CA PHE A 620 -4.03 10.61 16.55
C PHE A 620 -3.96 12.12 16.45
N HIS A 621 -3.69 12.79 17.57
CA HIS A 621 -3.55 14.23 17.68
C HIS A 621 -2.08 14.61 17.77
N HIS A 622 -1.71 15.70 17.10
CA HIS A 622 -0.43 16.36 17.30
C HIS A 622 -0.58 17.44 18.36
N TYR A 623 0.05 17.23 19.51
CA TYR A 623 0.01 18.14 20.64
C TYR A 623 1.38 18.79 20.85
N VAL A 624 1.38 20.11 21.08
CA VAL A 624 2.57 20.88 21.43
C VAL A 624 2.37 21.43 22.83
N ASN A 625 3.19 20.98 23.76
CA ASN A 625 3.17 21.48 25.12
C ASN A 625 3.77 22.91 25.14
N GLN A 626 2.96 23.90 25.48
CA GLN A 626 3.36 25.31 25.45
C GLN A 626 4.36 25.66 26.54
N THR A 627 4.36 24.91 27.64
CA THR A 627 5.21 25.14 28.81
C THR A 627 6.67 24.75 28.55
N ASN A 628 6.91 23.60 27.90
CA ASN A 628 8.25 23.05 27.68
C ASN A 628 8.65 22.92 26.20
N GLY A 629 7.76 23.26 25.26
CA GLY A 629 8.00 23.20 23.82
C GLY A 629 8.10 21.77 23.25
N ARG A 630 7.81 20.72 24.03
CA ARG A 630 7.86 19.33 23.56
C ARG A 630 6.66 19.01 22.68
N VAL A 631 6.89 18.17 21.68
CA VAL A 631 5.86 17.71 20.75
C VAL A 631 5.54 16.25 21.03
N PHE A 632 4.24 15.95 21.05
CA PHE A 632 3.72 14.62 21.31
C PHE A 632 2.71 14.22 20.24
N VAL A 633 2.67 12.94 19.92
CA VAL A 633 1.46 12.33 19.35
C VAL A 633 0.65 11.72 20.46
N VAL A 634 -0.61 12.11 20.56
CA VAL A 634 -1.56 11.56 21.53
C VAL A 634 -2.57 10.71 20.79
N ALA A 635 -2.65 9.42 21.13
CA ALA A 635 -3.71 8.53 20.69
C ALA A 635 -4.90 8.66 21.64
N THR A 636 -6.07 8.95 21.09
CA THR A 636 -7.35 8.95 21.80
C THR A 636 -8.32 8.00 21.12
N SER A 637 -9.28 7.45 21.87
CA SER A 637 -10.37 6.67 21.31
C SER A 637 -11.71 7.38 21.46
N GLN A 638 -12.45 7.47 20.37
CA GLN A 638 -13.79 8.02 20.29
C GLN A 638 -14.81 6.87 20.19
N SER A 639 -15.73 6.81 21.15
CA SER A 639 -16.86 5.88 21.11
C SER A 639 -17.93 6.37 20.14
N LEU A 640 -18.55 5.42 19.42
CA LEU A 640 -19.67 5.64 18.50
C LEU A 640 -21.05 5.38 19.15
N LEU A 641 -21.07 4.95 20.41
CA LEU A 641 -22.30 4.62 21.12
C LEU A 641 -23.12 5.87 21.44
N THR A 642 -24.43 5.78 21.23
CA THR A 642 -25.41 6.84 21.47
C THR A 642 -26.16 6.69 22.79
N GLN A 643 -25.92 5.61 23.54
CA GLN A 643 -26.45 5.48 24.90
C GLN A 643 -25.77 6.49 25.82
N VAL A 644 -26.48 6.92 26.86
CA VAL A 644 -25.90 7.78 27.91
C VAL A 644 -24.70 7.07 28.54
N ASP A 645 -23.64 7.84 28.80
CA ASP A 645 -22.41 7.37 29.42
C ASP A 645 -22.36 7.93 30.83
N ASP A 646 -21.79 7.17 31.75
CA ASP A 646 -21.60 7.61 33.12
C ASP A 646 -20.39 8.55 33.24
N GLN A 647 -19.45 8.44 32.31
CA GLN A 647 -18.22 9.22 32.28
C GLN A 647 -18.45 10.64 31.73
N PRO A 648 -17.63 11.63 32.12
CA PRO A 648 -17.79 13.00 31.65
C PRO A 648 -17.55 13.12 30.13
N TYR A 649 -18.31 14.00 29.46
CA TYR A 649 -18.21 14.24 28.02
C TYR A 649 -17.16 15.33 27.78
N LEU A 650 -15.89 14.95 27.96
CA LEU A 650 -14.71 15.77 27.70
C LEU A 650 -13.88 15.11 26.58
N ASP A 651 -13.22 15.93 25.77
CA ASP A 651 -12.23 15.45 24.83
C ASP A 651 -10.93 15.11 25.56
N CYS A 652 -10.34 13.97 25.18
CA CYS A 652 -9.14 13.39 25.77
C CYS A 652 -9.22 13.28 27.29
N ARG A 653 -10.29 12.65 27.80
CA ARG A 653 -10.45 12.42 29.23
C ARG A 653 -9.39 11.46 29.75
N ILE A 654 -8.71 11.87 30.82
CA ILE A 654 -7.72 11.12 31.58
C ILE A 654 -8.24 10.96 33.01
N ARG A 655 -8.07 9.79 33.62
CA ARG A 655 -8.35 9.61 35.04
C ARG A 655 -7.23 10.21 35.88
N ALA A 656 -7.57 10.87 36.98
CA ALA A 656 -6.59 11.60 37.78
C ALA A 656 -5.50 10.70 38.41
N ASP A 657 -5.78 9.41 38.64
CA ASP A 657 -4.80 8.44 39.14
C ASP A 657 -3.71 8.08 38.12
N LEU A 658 -3.93 8.37 36.84
CA LEU A 658 -3.01 8.08 35.73
C LEU A 658 -2.16 9.29 35.29
N LEU A 659 -2.22 10.41 36.01
CA LEU A 659 -1.59 11.69 35.63
C LEU A 659 -0.07 11.76 35.77
N ASN A 660 0.59 10.78 36.38
CA ASN A 660 2.04 10.81 36.63
C ASN A 660 2.89 10.86 35.34
N ASP A 661 2.30 10.58 34.18
CA ASP A 661 2.93 10.59 32.85
C ASP A 661 2.00 11.27 31.81
N ASP A 662 1.43 12.44 32.17
CA ASP A 662 0.52 13.21 31.30
C ASP A 662 1.29 14.11 30.31
N PRO A 663 1.05 14.02 28.98
CA PRO A 663 1.67 14.91 28.00
C PRO A 663 1.23 16.39 28.17
N PHE A 664 0.04 16.64 28.72
CA PHE A 664 -0.56 17.98 28.81
C PHE A 664 -0.05 18.81 29.98
N GLY A 665 0.47 18.17 31.04
CA GLY A 665 0.95 18.85 32.24
C GLY A 665 -0.14 19.74 32.86
N ASN A 666 0.15 21.04 33.02
CA ASN A 666 -0.77 22.02 33.61
C ASN A 666 -1.73 22.66 32.56
N GLU A 667 -1.84 22.15 31.33
CA GLU A 667 -2.55 22.87 30.24
C GLU A 667 -4.00 22.42 29.97
N GLY A 668 -4.45 21.34 30.58
CA GLY A 668 -5.84 20.89 30.47
C GLY A 668 -6.81 21.76 31.27
N GLU A 669 -8.03 21.86 30.75
CA GLU A 669 -8.92 22.98 31.03
C GLU A 669 -9.83 22.76 32.23
N ILE A 670 -10.35 21.54 32.40
CA ILE A 670 -11.37 21.28 33.43
C ILE A 670 -11.07 19.95 34.14
N ALA A 671 -11.13 19.99 35.46
CA ALA A 671 -11.18 18.81 36.32
C ALA A 671 -12.61 18.58 36.81
N VAL A 672 -13.07 17.34 36.69
CA VAL A 672 -14.44 16.92 37.02
C VAL A 672 -14.40 15.63 37.83
N ALA A 673 -15.16 15.54 38.91
CA ALA A 673 -15.41 14.25 39.56
C ALA A 673 -16.79 13.70 39.24
N VAL A 674 -16.83 12.38 39.06
CA VAL A 674 -18.05 11.61 38.86
C VAL A 674 -18.02 10.43 39.84
N ASP A 675 -18.80 10.52 40.92
CA ASP A 675 -19.04 9.39 41.82
C ASP A 675 -20.54 9.20 42.05
N LYS A 676 -21.06 8.02 41.71
CA LYS A 676 -22.47 7.65 41.91
C LYS A 676 -22.78 7.29 43.37
N THR A 677 -21.77 6.94 44.15
CA THR A 677 -21.90 6.50 45.55
C THR A 677 -21.88 7.65 46.54
N LEU A 678 -21.38 8.82 46.13
CA LEU A 678 -21.31 10.05 46.92
C LEU A 678 -22.22 11.14 46.32
N PRO A 679 -23.46 11.31 46.82
CA PRO A 679 -24.44 12.26 46.30
C PRO A 679 -23.97 13.73 46.28
N ALA A 680 -22.99 14.08 47.13
CA ALA A 680 -22.52 15.45 47.35
C ALA A 680 -21.40 15.90 46.39
N ALA A 681 -20.85 15.00 45.56
CA ALA A 681 -19.57 15.23 44.92
C ALA A 681 -19.67 15.27 43.39
N TYR A 682 -20.30 16.32 42.89
CA TYR A 682 -20.36 16.63 41.46
C TYR A 682 -20.20 18.14 41.31
N LEU A 683 -18.95 18.60 41.32
CA LEU A 683 -18.63 20.01 41.21
C LEU A 683 -17.82 20.29 39.96
N GLN A 684 -18.22 21.36 39.28
CA GLN A 684 -17.40 22.04 38.30
C GLN A 684 -16.25 22.71 39.05
N GLY A 685 -15.08 22.11 38.99
CA GLY A 685 -13.88 22.90 39.10
C GLY A 685 -13.63 23.55 37.74
N GLU A 686 -14.16 24.76 37.50
CA GLU A 686 -13.56 25.68 36.51
C GLU A 686 -12.21 26.17 37.07
N TYR A 687 -11.29 25.23 37.30
CA TYR A 687 -9.97 25.55 37.79
C TYR A 687 -8.99 25.44 36.62
N ASN A 688 -8.77 26.57 35.96
CA ASN A 688 -7.55 26.79 35.20
C ASN A 688 -6.35 26.48 36.12
N ALA A 689 -5.38 25.72 35.63
CA ALA A 689 -4.16 25.39 36.37
C ALA A 689 -3.25 26.61 36.71
N LEU A 690 -3.70 27.83 36.39
CA LEU A 690 -3.03 29.08 36.70
C LEU A 690 -3.49 29.61 38.06
N SER A 691 -3.09 28.95 39.15
CA SER A 691 -3.15 29.58 40.47
C SER A 691 -1.91 29.23 41.26
N THR A 692 -1.05 30.24 41.41
CA THR A 692 0.28 30.23 42.06
C THR A 692 0.25 29.99 43.57
N THR A 693 -0.79 29.34 44.11
CA THR A 693 -0.81 28.97 45.53
C THR A 693 -0.08 27.65 45.69
N VAL A 694 1.22 27.75 45.95
CA VAL A 694 2.05 26.65 46.45
C VAL A 694 1.39 26.11 47.71
N ILE A 695 0.81 24.91 47.64
CA ILE A 695 0.55 24.12 48.86
C ILE A 695 1.94 23.66 49.33
N PRO A 696 2.36 23.98 50.57
CA PRO A 696 3.70 23.70 51.03
C PRO A 696 3.86 22.19 51.29
N ASN A 697 4.31 21.46 50.28
CA ASN A 697 5.00 20.19 50.48
C ASN A 697 6.23 20.17 49.56
N PRO A 698 7.45 19.95 50.09
CA PRO A 698 8.67 20.09 49.30
C PRO A 698 8.84 18.88 48.37
N GLY A 699 8.75 19.09 47.06
CA GLY A 699 9.36 18.19 46.07
C GLY A 699 8.51 17.72 44.88
N THR A 700 7.21 18.02 44.80
CA THR A 700 6.35 17.50 43.72
C THR A 700 5.52 18.60 43.05
N THR A 701 5.61 18.66 41.72
CA THR A 701 4.80 19.58 40.90
C THR A 701 3.47 18.90 40.60
N TYR A 702 2.37 19.36 41.20
CA TYR A 702 1.05 18.72 41.10
C TYR A 702 0.07 19.51 40.21
N HIS A 703 -0.83 18.80 39.51
CA HIS A 703 -1.93 19.38 38.75
C HIS A 703 -2.98 19.98 39.70
N LEU A 704 -3.12 21.31 39.70
CA LEU A 704 -3.83 22.08 40.75
C LEU A 704 -5.36 21.87 40.81
N GLY A 705 -6.00 21.41 39.74
CA GLY A 705 -7.47 21.38 39.62
C GLY A 705 -8.16 20.29 40.47
N TYR A 706 -7.72 19.03 40.37
CA TYR A 706 -8.38 17.93 41.07
C TYR A 706 -8.03 17.86 42.57
N TYR A 707 -6.84 18.32 42.99
CA TYR A 707 -6.50 18.40 44.42
C TYR A 707 -7.39 19.39 45.17
N ARG A 708 -7.75 20.51 44.53
CA ARG A 708 -8.75 21.43 45.10
C ARG A 708 -10.10 20.74 45.25
N LEU A 709 -10.50 19.98 44.24
CA LEU A 709 -11.74 19.23 44.27
C LEU A 709 -11.76 18.16 45.38
N LEU A 710 -10.63 17.47 45.62
CA LEU A 710 -10.45 16.55 46.75
C LEU A 710 -10.39 17.26 48.11
N ASN A 711 -9.82 18.47 48.18
CA ASN A 711 -9.81 19.28 49.41
C ASN A 711 -11.20 19.80 49.78
N ASP A 712 -11.95 20.28 48.78
CA ASP A 712 -13.32 20.76 48.97
C ASP A 712 -14.26 19.58 49.31
N TYR A 713 -13.96 18.37 48.82
CA TYR A 713 -14.74 17.15 49.02
C TYR A 713 -13.85 15.96 49.41
N PRO A 714 -13.44 15.87 50.69
CA PRO A 714 -12.51 14.84 51.16
C PRO A 714 -13.06 13.41 51.12
N ALA A 715 -14.37 13.24 50.89
CA ALA A 715 -14.99 11.94 50.69
C ALA A 715 -14.68 11.33 49.32
N LEU A 716 -14.31 12.15 48.32
CA LEU A 716 -14.02 11.68 46.97
C LEU A 716 -12.72 10.87 46.91
N GLN A 717 -12.75 9.84 46.07
CA GLN A 717 -11.56 9.09 45.68
C GLN A 717 -10.94 9.70 44.41
N VAL A 718 -9.61 9.59 44.28
CA VAL A 718 -8.85 10.12 43.14
C VAL A 718 -9.30 9.46 41.83
N GLU A 719 -9.66 8.18 41.90
CA GLU A 719 -10.14 7.34 40.81
C GLU A 719 -11.48 7.82 40.21
N SER A 720 -12.23 8.61 40.98
CA SER A 720 -13.49 9.23 40.53
C SER A 720 -13.28 10.58 39.86
N CYS A 721 -12.06 11.11 39.87
CA CYS A 721 -11.69 12.37 39.27
C CYS A 721 -11.17 12.18 37.84
N TRP A 722 -11.61 13.04 36.94
CA TRP A 722 -11.29 13.06 35.53
C TRP A 722 -10.81 14.45 35.13
N TYR A 723 -9.98 14.49 34.10
CA TYR A 723 -9.42 15.72 33.54
C TYR A 723 -9.45 15.64 32.02
N GLY A 724 -9.74 16.76 31.35
CA GLY A 724 -9.81 16.81 29.89
C GLY A 724 -10.25 18.18 29.38
N PHE A 725 -10.61 18.21 28.09
CA PHE A 725 -10.98 19.44 27.39
C PHE A 725 -12.49 19.49 27.12
N PRO A 726 -13.22 20.55 27.53
CA PRO A 726 -14.61 20.73 27.13
C PRO A 726 -14.73 20.93 25.62
N PHE A 727 -15.87 20.53 25.08
CA PHE A 727 -16.27 20.81 23.70
C PHE A 727 -17.74 21.22 23.66
N GLU A 728 -18.08 22.12 22.75
CA GLU A 728 -19.47 22.55 22.56
C GLU A 728 -20.23 21.56 21.67
N ALA A 729 -21.49 21.27 22.01
CA ALA A 729 -22.37 20.48 21.17
C ALA A 729 -23.68 21.22 20.94
N PHE A 730 -24.05 21.44 19.68
CA PHE A 730 -25.24 22.20 19.33
C PHE A 730 -25.84 21.82 17.97
N VAL A 731 -27.12 22.14 17.81
CA VAL A 731 -27.84 22.06 16.53
C VAL A 731 -28.51 23.40 16.23
N GLU A 732 -28.31 23.93 15.03
CA GLU A 732 -29.06 25.07 14.50
C GLU A 732 -30.23 24.54 13.67
N LEU A 733 -31.44 24.66 14.22
CA LEU A 733 -32.65 24.14 13.59
C LEU A 733 -33.03 24.96 12.35
N THR A 734 -33.53 24.28 11.32
CA THR A 734 -34.14 24.97 10.18
C THR A 734 -35.40 25.67 10.61
N SER A 735 -35.56 26.96 10.29
CA SER A 735 -36.79 27.69 10.62
C SER A 735 -38.01 27.08 9.93
N PRO A 736 -39.16 26.97 10.61
CA PRO A 736 -40.33 26.31 10.07
C PRO A 736 -40.98 27.13 8.95
N TYR A 737 -41.48 26.45 7.94
CA TYR A 737 -42.29 27.01 6.86
C TYR A 737 -43.64 26.31 6.79
N ARG A 738 -44.67 27.03 6.33
CA ARG A 738 -45.94 26.40 5.97
C ARG A 738 -45.73 25.60 4.69
N ARG A 739 -46.08 24.32 4.67
CA ARG A 739 -46.10 23.50 3.45
C ARG A 739 -47.53 23.31 2.94
N ASP A 740 -47.69 23.12 1.63
CA ASP A 740 -48.95 22.70 1.01
C ASP A 740 -49.14 21.17 1.10
N GLN A 741 -50.22 20.64 0.50
CA GLN A 741 -50.50 19.19 0.51
C GLN A 741 -49.44 18.36 -0.25
N ASN A 742 -48.67 18.99 -1.13
CA ASN A 742 -47.59 18.36 -1.90
C ASN A 742 -46.22 18.51 -1.22
N GLY A 743 -46.17 19.07 0.01
CA GLY A 743 -44.93 19.28 0.76
C GLY A 743 -44.10 20.48 0.32
N VAL A 744 -44.61 21.32 -0.60
CA VAL A 744 -43.93 22.52 -1.09
C VAL A 744 -44.13 23.67 -0.11
N ALA A 745 -43.04 24.35 0.25
CA ALA A 745 -43.11 25.49 1.14
C ALA A 745 -43.84 26.68 0.50
N VAL A 746 -44.93 27.10 1.14
CA VAL A 746 -45.71 28.30 0.80
C VAL A 746 -44.96 29.53 1.31
N THR A 747 -44.23 30.18 0.41
CA THR A 747 -43.43 31.39 0.70
C THR A 747 -44.24 32.68 0.68
N THR A 748 -45.44 32.67 0.09
CA THR A 748 -46.37 33.79 0.16
C THR A 748 -46.92 33.94 1.58
N GLY A 749 -47.03 35.16 2.10
CA GLY A 749 -47.48 35.43 3.49
C GLY A 749 -46.36 35.47 4.53
N ARG A 750 -46.73 35.76 5.78
CA ARG A 750 -45.81 35.94 6.92
C ARG A 750 -46.14 34.92 8.00
N LEU A 751 -45.17 34.06 8.35
CA LEU A 751 -45.29 33.12 9.47
C LEU A 751 -44.49 33.65 10.66
N THR A 752 -45.18 34.11 11.70
CA THR A 752 -44.56 34.46 13.00
C THR A 752 -44.65 33.27 13.95
N VAL A 753 -43.50 32.76 14.35
CA VAL A 753 -43.39 31.63 15.28
C VAL A 753 -43.43 32.16 16.71
N SER A 754 -44.45 31.76 17.47
CA SER A 754 -44.60 32.18 18.85
C SER A 754 -43.73 31.34 19.79
N ARG A 755 -43.75 30.01 19.60
CA ARG A 755 -43.11 29.07 20.52
C ARG A 755 -42.65 27.82 19.78
N VAL A 756 -41.48 27.31 20.16
CA VAL A 756 -40.93 26.02 19.73
C VAL A 756 -40.84 25.15 20.98
N ASP A 757 -41.53 24.01 20.99
CA ASP A 757 -41.51 23.05 22.08
C ASP A 757 -40.43 22.00 21.79
N LEU A 758 -39.46 21.89 22.70
CA LEU A 758 -38.33 20.97 22.60
C LEU A 758 -38.56 19.80 23.55
N SER A 759 -38.69 18.59 23.03
CA SER A 759 -38.69 17.38 23.84
C SER A 759 -37.27 16.84 23.95
N TYR A 760 -36.85 16.61 25.18
CA TYR A 760 -35.53 16.08 25.50
C TYR A 760 -35.66 14.85 26.39
N ARG A 761 -34.69 13.96 26.28
CA ARG A 761 -34.61 12.72 27.04
C ARG A 761 -33.27 12.65 27.72
N ASP A 762 -33.21 12.08 28.92
CA ASP A 762 -31.97 11.78 29.64
C ASP A 762 -30.92 12.91 29.54
N THR A 763 -31.36 14.16 29.70
CA THR A 763 -30.55 15.37 29.48
C THR A 763 -30.37 16.10 30.80
N ALA A 764 -29.12 16.52 31.08
CA ALA A 764 -28.80 17.20 32.33
C ALA A 764 -29.00 18.72 32.28
N GLY A 765 -29.03 19.31 31.09
CA GLY A 765 -29.23 20.73 30.90
C GLY A 765 -29.17 21.12 29.43
N LEU A 766 -29.86 22.19 29.07
CA LEU A 766 -29.91 22.71 27.70
C LEU A 766 -30.01 24.23 27.70
N ARG A 767 -29.41 24.83 26.68
CA ARG A 767 -29.43 26.28 26.44
C ARG A 767 -29.97 26.53 25.03
N ALA A 768 -31.01 27.34 24.89
CA ALA A 768 -31.58 27.70 23.60
C ALA A 768 -31.30 29.17 23.28
N GLN A 769 -30.59 29.41 22.17
CA GLN A 769 -30.18 30.72 21.71
C GLN A 769 -31.00 31.13 20.48
N VAL A 770 -31.53 32.34 20.50
CA VAL A 770 -32.19 32.94 19.33
C VAL A 770 -31.32 34.07 18.81
N THR A 771 -30.87 33.92 17.58
CA THR A 771 -30.09 34.93 16.86
C THR A 771 -30.99 35.70 15.90
N THR A 772 -30.94 37.03 15.97
CA THR A 772 -31.65 37.97 15.08
C THR A 772 -30.68 39.02 14.58
N GLU A 773 -31.09 39.89 13.64
CA GLU A 773 -30.26 41.02 13.18
C GLU A 773 -29.78 41.94 14.32
N ARG A 774 -30.50 41.98 15.45
CA ARG A 774 -30.15 42.80 16.61
C ARG A 774 -29.14 42.14 17.57
N GLY A 775 -28.77 40.89 17.30
CA GLY A 775 -27.88 40.09 18.14
C GLY A 775 -28.48 38.75 18.57
N THR A 776 -27.66 38.00 19.32
CA THR A 776 -28.00 36.69 19.90
C THR A 776 -28.43 36.85 21.35
N ARG A 777 -29.51 36.16 21.74
CA ARG A 777 -30.01 36.14 23.12
C ARG A 777 -30.30 34.71 23.54
N ASP A 778 -29.93 34.39 24.78
CA ASP A 778 -30.40 33.18 25.46
C ASP A 778 -31.86 33.36 25.88
N VAL A 779 -32.72 32.50 25.32
CA VAL A 779 -34.15 32.49 25.62
C VAL A 779 -34.47 31.50 26.71
N VAL A 780 -33.76 30.38 26.73
CA VAL A 780 -33.87 29.33 27.74
C VAL A 780 -32.46 28.93 28.17
N ASP A 781 -32.25 28.90 29.48
CA ASP A 781 -31.07 28.31 30.11
C ASP A 781 -31.59 27.47 31.29
N PHE A 782 -31.45 26.15 31.20
CA PHE A 782 -32.04 25.22 32.15
C PHE A 782 -31.08 24.09 32.50
N ASN A 783 -30.86 23.89 33.80
CA ASN A 783 -29.83 22.99 34.33
C ASN A 783 -30.39 21.64 34.83
N GLY A 784 -31.46 21.12 34.24
CA GLY A 784 -31.98 19.77 34.57
C GLY A 784 -32.69 19.64 35.91
N ARG A 785 -32.68 20.69 36.74
CA ARG A 785 -33.21 20.67 38.11
C ARG A 785 -34.70 20.98 38.15
N LEU A 786 -35.50 20.04 38.66
CA LEU A 786 -36.92 20.21 38.94
C LEU A 786 -37.11 20.71 40.38
N LEU A 787 -37.55 21.95 40.58
CA LEU A 787 -37.81 22.52 41.91
C LEU A 787 -38.80 21.64 42.70
N GLY A 788 -38.46 21.26 43.93
CA GLY A 788 -39.36 20.59 44.87
C GLY A 788 -39.33 19.04 44.85
N SER A 789 -38.50 18.43 44.01
CA SER A 789 -38.22 16.98 44.08
C SER A 789 -37.13 16.68 45.12
N LYS A 790 -37.17 15.50 45.77
CA LYS A 790 -36.01 14.95 46.52
C LYS A 790 -34.74 14.84 45.65
N SER A 791 -34.91 14.83 44.33
CA SER A 791 -33.80 14.86 43.38
C SER A 791 -33.06 16.20 43.36
N SER A 792 -33.64 17.30 43.87
CA SER A 792 -32.98 18.62 43.96
C SER A 792 -31.76 18.66 44.91
N GLU A 793 -31.60 17.67 45.80
CA GLU A 793 -30.40 17.47 46.62
C GLU A 793 -29.22 16.89 45.82
N TYR A 794 -29.47 16.38 44.60
CA TYR A 794 -28.49 15.73 43.75
C TYR A 794 -28.03 16.68 42.61
N PRO A 795 -26.71 16.87 42.41
CA PRO A 795 -26.18 17.75 41.38
C PRO A 795 -26.27 17.19 39.94
N TYR A 796 -26.56 15.90 39.77
CA TYR A 796 -26.79 15.24 38.47
C TYR A 796 -28.17 14.57 38.44
N ASN A 797 -29.14 15.22 37.80
CA ASN A 797 -30.40 14.58 37.42
C ASN A 797 -30.53 14.62 35.91
N LEU A 798 -30.67 13.44 35.30
CA LEU A 798 -31.12 13.33 33.93
C LEU A 798 -32.62 13.52 33.91
N ALA A 799 -33.06 14.59 33.26
CA ALA A 799 -34.49 14.88 33.11
C ALA A 799 -34.95 14.45 31.73
N THR A 800 -36.18 13.93 31.67
CA THR A 800 -36.92 13.66 30.43
C THR A 800 -38.21 14.45 30.51
N SER A 801 -38.36 15.46 29.65
CA SER A 801 -39.51 16.36 29.63
C SER A 801 -39.56 17.15 28.32
N SER A 802 -40.46 18.10 28.25
CA SER A 802 -40.50 19.12 27.19
C SER A 802 -40.33 20.51 27.79
N ILE A 803 -39.69 21.41 27.04
CA ILE A 803 -39.51 22.81 27.42
C ILE A 803 -39.95 23.75 26.28
N PRO A 804 -40.78 24.77 26.58
CA PRO A 804 -41.16 25.76 25.59
C PRO A 804 -40.07 26.84 25.42
N VAL A 805 -39.60 27.03 24.19
CA VAL A 805 -38.73 28.14 23.79
C VAL A 805 -39.56 29.21 23.09
N PHE A 806 -39.60 30.42 23.65
CA PHE A 806 -40.39 31.53 23.11
C PHE A 806 -39.58 32.38 22.13
N VAL A 807 -39.90 32.30 20.84
CA VAL A 807 -39.16 33.01 19.79
C VAL A 807 -39.80 34.37 19.48
N GLY A 808 -41.10 34.39 19.17
CA GLY A 808 -41.87 35.62 18.92
C GLY A 808 -41.43 36.41 17.67
N ARG A 809 -40.87 35.75 16.64
CA ARG A 809 -40.33 36.39 15.42
C ARG A 809 -40.85 35.72 14.15
N GLU A 810 -40.72 36.40 13.01
CA GLU A 810 -40.98 35.80 11.71
C GLU A 810 -39.96 34.70 11.41
N SER A 811 -40.38 33.57 10.82
CA SER A 811 -39.52 32.42 10.51
C SER A 811 -38.25 32.75 9.72
N ARG A 812 -38.23 33.86 8.98
CA ARG A 812 -37.07 34.33 8.19
C ARG A 812 -36.11 35.23 8.98
N GLU A 813 -36.58 35.85 10.06
CA GLU A 813 -35.85 36.88 10.82
C GLU A 813 -35.05 36.31 12.01
N TYR A 814 -35.14 35.00 12.26
CA TYR A 814 -34.45 34.37 13.38
C TYR A 814 -33.76 33.06 12.99
N ARG A 815 -32.74 32.71 13.77
CA ARG A 815 -32.11 31.38 13.83
C ARG A 815 -32.18 30.87 15.26
N LEU A 816 -32.54 29.60 15.43
CA LEU A 816 -32.67 28.96 16.74
C LEU A 816 -31.59 27.87 16.87
N ALA A 817 -30.65 28.08 17.77
CA ALA A 817 -29.62 27.11 18.12
C ALA A 817 -29.89 26.50 19.50
N ILE A 818 -29.75 25.18 19.60
CA ILE A 818 -29.92 24.43 20.85
C ILE A 818 -28.57 23.86 21.22
N HIS A 819 -28.04 24.29 22.36
CA HIS A 819 -26.74 23.89 22.89
C HIS A 819 -26.94 22.92 24.06
N ALA A 820 -26.09 21.90 24.10
CA ALA A 820 -25.86 21.13 25.30
C ALA A 820 -25.19 22.02 26.35
N GLN A 821 -25.59 21.86 27.60
CA GLN A 821 -24.97 22.60 28.70
C GLN A 821 -23.72 21.89 29.22
N ASP A 822 -22.62 22.64 29.33
CA ASP A 822 -21.33 22.22 29.91
C ASP A 822 -20.78 20.92 29.30
N TRP A 823 -20.28 20.00 30.13
CA TRP A 823 -19.69 18.70 29.76
C TRP A 823 -20.66 17.52 29.93
N ARG A 824 -21.95 17.77 30.17
CA ARG A 824 -22.94 16.74 30.54
C ARG A 824 -23.63 16.13 29.30
N PRO A 825 -24.26 14.94 29.42
CA PRO A 825 -25.02 14.36 28.31
C PRO A 825 -26.22 15.21 27.94
N PHE A 826 -26.53 15.16 26.64
CA PHE A 826 -27.63 15.89 26.01
C PHE A 826 -28.24 15.02 24.91
N THR A 827 -29.57 14.91 24.92
CA THR A 827 -30.34 14.20 23.90
C THR A 827 -31.64 14.97 23.60
N LEU A 828 -31.76 15.42 22.36
CA LEU A 828 -32.98 16.01 21.82
C LEU A 828 -33.75 14.93 21.06
N THR A 829 -35.07 14.81 21.25
CA THR A 829 -35.88 13.73 20.66
C THR A 829 -36.87 14.24 19.63
N THR A 830 -37.66 15.26 19.97
CA THR A 830 -38.65 15.85 19.07
C THR A 830 -38.68 17.36 19.19
N VAL A 831 -39.07 18.01 18.09
CA VAL A 831 -39.26 19.46 18.03
C VAL A 831 -40.65 19.70 17.46
N GLU A 832 -41.42 20.55 18.14
CA GLU A 832 -42.72 21.02 17.69
C GLU A 832 -42.72 22.55 17.68
N TRP A 833 -43.56 23.16 16.86
CA TRP A 833 -43.65 24.61 16.79
C TRP A 833 -45.09 25.07 16.65
N THR A 834 -45.34 26.25 17.20
CA THR A 834 -46.62 26.94 17.11
C THR A 834 -46.39 28.38 16.67
N GLY A 835 -47.24 28.86 15.77
CA GLY A 835 -47.13 30.20 15.22
C GLY A 835 -48.46 30.73 14.69
N GLN A 836 -48.40 31.95 14.16
CA GLN A 836 -49.50 32.61 13.48
C GLN A 836 -49.07 32.91 12.05
N TYR A 837 -49.91 32.50 11.10
CA TYR A 837 -49.71 32.77 9.69
C TYR A 837 -50.66 33.90 9.24
N PHE A 838 -50.06 34.93 8.67
CA PHE A 838 -50.73 36.08 8.07
C PHE A 838 -50.63 36.00 6.55
N TYR A 839 -51.78 36.04 5.88
CA TYR A 839 -51.86 35.97 4.43
C TYR A 839 -52.58 37.22 3.92
N ASN A 840 -51.87 38.07 3.17
CA ASN A 840 -52.37 39.36 2.73
C ASN A 840 -52.94 39.37 1.30
N ALA A 841 -53.15 38.20 0.67
CA ALA A 841 -53.90 38.18 -0.58
C ALA A 841 -55.40 38.21 -0.24
N ARG A 842 -56.07 39.30 -0.65
CA ARG A 842 -57.54 39.27 -0.82
C ARG A 842 -57.84 38.11 -1.77
N ARG A 843 -58.75 37.23 -1.34
CA ARG A 843 -59.32 36.19 -2.20
C ARG A 843 -59.87 36.77 -3.49
#